data_AF-A0A1H6XHD8-F1
#
_entry.id   AF-A0A1H6XHD8-F1
#
_cell.length_a   1.000
_cell.length_b   1.000
_cell.length_c   1.000
_cell.angle_alpha   90.00
_cell.angle_beta   90.00
_cell.angle_gamma   90.00
#
_symmetry.space_group_name_H-M   'P 1'
#
loop_
_entity.id
_entity.type
_entity.pdbx_description
1 polymer ?
#
loop_
_entity_poly.entity_id
_entity_poly.type
_entity_poly.pdbx_seq_one_letter_code
_entity_poly.pdbx_strand_id
1 'polypeptide(L)'
;MNNTILNKVWNCSAVLWFVAMFFSIATALGQGGINTTKIKDGSVPNSEVTASKTAVLELESVNKGFLLPRLTNSQRNAISIADKERGNGLTIYNIDTDCVNYWSKKSSRWLSLCGTLPPATVDIVDCTNIYLETGSNVKKLKQGEYLKDTDLLYMTVTVKEAGTYNISARTDNGYSFSRSGTFNTTGVFTISLEGIGTPLAANETIGDLVKFTINGTENTVCNSFRILVESSALDFTIVSQDIEASWKAYIGVPLTAAKNTIKVKVNVTNKGYWQIASEPSVVNGMSFSGSGVFNSAGEHEIELIGQGTPKAHTPSNQPTQFSFKTNSTTGDNPTFKLKVHVLPVDFEMVCDNAAYPVEFRGEYKQDTEINRNNAILLPIKVKAPGVVPEMTLNGKLIGNGINVDIKYVAKDVTLTFNSARNDIQYVAFYPEKTQIIQKGVTSIKFTGITPASAKWCGDVFPEIKVVEQLVRYSVQCSSIVVNGNYLVNTDISQNSISLKINVDYPGAYSISTNTLNEVSFSASGTFDRAGQHVVELKPSGNYKQGGRLTYMISTDSQSGNTVCSTTVNVVNRDIVVLTLGHVNYGASPSGNTYAGSAILNSVKNFSPNGIVNVNSIRVLTTGYQGEHLRNYIINNKVDIILNVIGYNANQATLSVFDWFVKTEKGVLIINDENTVHTSSKQFIESLTGQSVGSASGKFTMINPVLNSAKDESIIKGPFGDLEGKYIGNDATNGWYFDGVSNNSQLTPLIARNDGSGAIWGLKHKSLGFAFFGDGGWIVGTMTNTNTSIWPSKYTADGTPIAKPYDRGSQVYNSVLYANLMAWAIEYVKVNKPIK
;
A
#
# COMPACT_ATOMS: atom_id res chain seq x y z
N MET A 1 -11.72 82.72 -39.43
CA MET A 1 -12.61 81.57 -39.15
C MET A 1 -11.95 80.35 -39.77
N ASN A 2 -11.63 79.26 -39.09
CA ASN A 2 -12.28 78.72 -37.91
C ASN A 2 -11.30 78.00 -36.98
N ASN A 3 -11.61 78.17 -35.70
CA ASN A 3 -11.03 77.59 -34.47
C ASN A 3 -11.07 76.05 -34.39
N THR A 4 -11.07 75.34 -35.52
CA THR A 4 -11.21 73.89 -35.55
C THR A 4 -9.88 73.12 -35.67
N ILE A 5 -8.78 73.80 -36.03
CA ILE A 5 -7.46 73.16 -36.13
C ILE A 5 -6.69 73.22 -34.79
N LEU A 6 -6.85 74.29 -33.99
CA LEU A 6 -6.20 74.38 -32.67
C LEU A 6 -6.84 73.45 -31.61
N ASN A 7 -8.15 73.18 -31.68
CA ASN A 7 -8.83 72.30 -30.70
C ASN A 7 -8.62 70.80 -30.95
N LYS A 8 -8.19 70.39 -32.15
CA LYS A 8 -7.86 68.98 -32.44
C LYS A 8 -6.45 68.59 -31.98
N VAL A 9 -5.50 69.54 -32.01
CA VAL A 9 -4.12 69.31 -31.53
C VAL A 9 -4.05 69.27 -30.00
N TRP A 10 -4.93 70.03 -29.31
CA TRP A 10 -5.03 70.00 -27.86
C TRP A 10 -5.68 68.72 -27.31
N ASN A 11 -6.75 68.22 -27.95
CA ASN A 11 -7.41 66.98 -27.53
C ASN A 11 -6.61 65.70 -27.86
N CYS A 12 -5.85 65.67 -28.98
CA CYS A 12 -4.93 64.55 -29.23
C CYS A 12 -3.69 64.59 -28.32
N SER A 13 -3.19 65.77 -27.93
CA SER A 13 -2.08 65.88 -26.97
C SER A 13 -2.51 65.52 -25.55
N ALA A 14 -3.73 65.86 -25.13
CA ALA A 14 -4.26 65.49 -23.82
C ALA A 14 -4.48 63.97 -23.69
N VAL A 15 -5.01 63.31 -24.74
CA VAL A 15 -5.17 61.84 -24.74
C VAL A 15 -3.81 61.13 -24.78
N LEU A 16 -2.82 61.66 -25.52
CA LEU A 16 -1.45 61.12 -25.48
C LEU A 16 -0.81 61.30 -24.10
N TRP A 17 -1.06 62.43 -23.43
CA TRP A 17 -0.61 62.67 -22.05
C TRP A 17 -1.28 61.75 -21.04
N PHE A 18 -2.59 61.50 -21.15
CA PHE A 18 -3.29 60.56 -20.26
C PHE A 18 -2.89 59.10 -20.51
N VAL A 19 -2.65 58.69 -21.76
CA VAL A 19 -2.13 57.35 -22.08
C VAL A 19 -0.68 57.20 -21.61
N ALA A 20 0.16 58.22 -21.79
CA ALA A 20 1.53 58.23 -21.27
C ALA A 20 1.55 58.23 -19.74
N MET A 21 0.64 58.96 -19.07
CA MET A 21 0.53 58.99 -17.61
C MET A 21 -0.01 57.66 -17.07
N PHE A 22 -0.96 57.00 -17.74
CA PHE A 22 -1.41 55.65 -17.38
C PHE A 22 -0.36 54.56 -17.67
N PHE A 23 0.45 54.67 -18.73
CA PHE A 23 1.60 53.78 -18.95
C PHE A 23 2.72 54.02 -17.93
N SER A 24 2.90 55.27 -17.48
CA SER A 24 3.87 55.64 -16.44
C SER A 24 3.42 55.17 -15.05
N ILE A 25 2.12 55.22 -14.75
CA ILE A 25 1.56 54.74 -13.48
C ILE A 25 1.44 53.20 -13.45
N ALA A 26 1.15 52.55 -14.59
CA ALA A 26 1.15 51.08 -14.69
C ALA A 26 2.55 50.48 -14.60
N THR A 27 3.59 51.20 -15.06
CA THR A 27 5.00 50.82 -14.84
C THR A 27 5.48 51.13 -13.41
N ALA A 28 4.99 52.20 -12.80
CA ALA A 28 5.29 52.55 -11.40
C ALA A 28 4.63 51.62 -10.36
N LEU A 29 3.46 51.04 -10.66
CA LEU A 29 2.77 50.09 -9.78
C LEU A 29 3.13 48.61 -10.02
N GLY A 30 3.94 48.32 -11.05
CA GLY A 30 4.51 46.99 -11.32
C GLY A 30 5.95 46.80 -10.84
N GLN A 31 6.60 47.83 -10.28
CA GLN A 31 8.01 47.79 -9.87
C GLN A 31 8.23 48.35 -8.45
N GLY A 32 7.30 48.08 -7.54
CA GLY A 32 7.50 48.27 -6.11
C GLY A 32 8.40 47.17 -5.53
N GLY A 33 9.72 47.31 -5.67
CA GLY A 33 10.70 46.69 -4.76
C GLY A 33 11.19 45.27 -5.05
N ILE A 34 11.31 44.84 -6.31
CA ILE A 34 11.90 43.52 -6.63
C ILE A 34 13.15 43.69 -7.50
N ASN A 35 14.27 44.10 -6.88
CA ASN A 35 15.58 44.10 -7.55
C ASN A 35 16.40 42.86 -7.21
N THR A 36 15.80 41.79 -6.68
CA THR A 36 16.54 40.61 -6.21
C THR A 36 15.86 39.34 -6.70
N THR A 37 16.52 38.61 -7.61
CA THR A 37 16.03 37.35 -8.16
C THR A 37 16.77 36.19 -7.52
N LYS A 38 16.08 35.29 -6.82
CA LYS A 38 16.64 34.00 -6.39
C LYS A 38 16.19 32.90 -7.32
N ILE A 39 17.12 32.14 -7.89
CA ILE A 39 16.84 30.93 -8.66
C ILE A 39 17.32 29.73 -7.85
N LYS A 40 16.39 28.88 -7.43
CA LYS A 40 16.65 27.66 -6.64
C LYS A 40 16.02 26.43 -7.29
N ASP A 41 16.62 25.25 -7.10
CA ASP A 41 16.13 23.98 -7.67
C ASP A 41 15.53 23.01 -6.65
N GLY A 42 15.34 23.46 -5.40
CA GLY A 42 14.71 22.68 -4.32
C GLY A 42 15.65 21.71 -3.61
N SER A 43 16.93 21.68 -3.96
CA SER A 43 17.91 20.77 -3.34
C SER A 43 18.35 21.17 -1.92
N VAL A 44 18.07 22.40 -1.49
CA VAL A 44 18.25 22.87 -0.12
C VAL A 44 16.87 22.98 0.57
N PRO A 45 16.56 22.12 1.57
CA PRO A 45 15.30 22.20 2.31
C PRO A 45 15.22 23.49 3.15
N ASN A 46 14.02 24.06 3.26
CA ASN A 46 13.68 25.17 4.16
C ASN A 46 14.43 26.50 3.95
N SER A 47 15.00 26.76 2.76
CA SER A 47 15.63 28.06 2.45
C SER A 47 14.63 29.13 2.01
N GLU A 48 14.91 30.38 2.41
CA GLU A 48 14.14 31.57 2.07
C GLU A 48 13.92 31.73 0.55
N VAL A 49 12.70 32.09 0.17
CA VAL A 49 12.29 32.24 -1.24
C VAL A 49 12.72 33.58 -1.85
N THR A 50 13.05 34.56 -1.02
CA THR A 50 13.56 35.86 -1.47
C THR A 50 15.09 35.84 -1.52
N ALA A 51 15.67 36.46 -2.55
CA ALA A 51 17.11 36.66 -2.62
C ALA A 51 17.55 37.59 -1.48
N SER A 52 18.80 37.42 -1.03
CA SER A 52 19.44 38.30 -0.06
C SER A 52 19.26 39.76 -0.46
N LYS A 53 18.99 40.64 0.52
CA LYS A 53 18.90 42.09 0.28
C LYS A 53 20.19 42.70 -0.26
N THR A 54 21.30 41.98 -0.19
CA THR A 54 22.61 42.37 -0.76
C THR A 54 22.84 41.87 -2.18
N ALA A 55 21.96 41.02 -2.74
CA ALA A 55 22.16 40.35 -4.01
C ALA A 55 21.01 40.62 -5.00
N VAL A 56 21.36 41.17 -6.16
CA VAL A 56 20.39 41.36 -7.27
C VAL A 56 20.05 40.03 -7.97
N LEU A 57 20.98 39.07 -7.95
CA LEU A 57 20.79 37.70 -8.44
C LEU A 57 21.46 36.71 -7.46
N GLU A 58 20.69 35.75 -6.95
CA GLU A 58 21.15 34.66 -6.07
C GLU A 58 20.83 33.31 -6.72
N LEU A 59 21.80 32.40 -6.76
CA LEU A 59 21.63 31.05 -7.30
C LEU A 59 21.86 30.03 -6.18
N GLU A 60 20.89 29.15 -5.92
CA GLU A 60 20.97 28.16 -4.83
C GLU A 60 20.72 26.73 -5.37
N SER A 61 21.75 25.89 -5.29
CA SER A 61 21.70 24.46 -5.58
C SER A 61 22.86 23.74 -4.88
N VAL A 62 22.64 22.52 -4.38
CA VAL A 62 23.73 21.67 -3.82
C VAL A 62 24.47 20.88 -4.89
N ASN A 63 23.96 20.84 -6.13
CA ASN A 63 24.48 19.98 -7.20
C ASN A 63 24.59 20.67 -8.57
N LYS A 64 24.33 21.98 -8.69
CA LYS A 64 24.46 22.77 -9.93
C LYS A 64 25.22 24.07 -9.67
N GLY A 65 25.97 24.55 -10.67
CA GLY A 65 26.73 25.80 -10.63
C GLY A 65 26.27 26.82 -11.70
N PHE A 66 26.90 28.00 -11.72
CA PHE A 66 26.66 29.03 -12.75
C PHE A 66 27.64 28.90 -13.90
N LEU A 67 27.12 28.65 -15.10
CA LEU A 67 27.94 28.56 -16.31
C LEU A 67 27.97 29.92 -17.02
N LEU A 68 29.11 30.61 -16.93
CA LEU A 68 29.35 31.87 -17.65
C LEU A 68 29.27 31.67 -19.18
N PRO A 69 28.96 32.72 -19.96
CA PRO A 69 29.11 32.67 -21.41
C PRO A 69 30.54 32.25 -21.79
N ARG A 70 30.64 31.16 -22.57
CA ARG A 70 31.90 30.55 -22.98
C ARG A 70 32.27 31.01 -24.37
N LEU A 71 33.38 31.72 -24.50
CA LEU A 71 33.81 32.34 -25.75
C LEU A 71 35.29 32.02 -26.03
N THR A 72 35.65 31.88 -27.29
CA THR A 72 37.06 31.93 -27.71
C THR A 72 37.60 33.36 -27.63
N ASN A 73 38.92 33.53 -27.73
CA ASN A 73 39.56 34.84 -27.84
C ASN A 73 38.96 35.67 -28.98
N SER A 74 38.73 35.04 -30.14
CA SER A 74 38.17 35.69 -31.33
C SER A 74 36.74 36.20 -31.06
N GLN A 75 35.89 35.35 -30.50
CA GLN A 75 34.50 35.70 -30.17
C GLN A 75 34.43 36.78 -29.08
N ARG A 76 35.30 36.70 -28.05
CA ARG A 76 35.43 37.71 -27.00
C ARG A 76 35.85 39.06 -27.58
N ASN A 77 36.82 39.07 -28.50
CA ASN A 77 37.31 40.30 -29.13
C ASN A 77 36.29 40.93 -30.09
N ALA A 78 35.38 40.14 -30.64
CA ALA A 78 34.29 40.64 -31.49
C ALA A 78 33.17 41.34 -30.69
N ILE A 79 33.18 41.27 -29.36
CA ILE A 79 32.20 41.98 -28.53
C ILE A 79 32.45 43.49 -28.60
N SER A 80 31.51 44.22 -29.20
CA SER A 80 31.53 45.68 -29.22
C SER A 80 31.12 46.26 -27.85
N ILE A 81 32.07 46.88 -27.14
CA ILE A 81 31.81 47.58 -25.88
C ILE A 81 31.68 49.08 -26.15
N ALA A 82 30.56 49.47 -26.78
CA ALA A 82 30.25 50.87 -27.07
C ALA A 82 29.92 51.67 -25.79
N ASP A 83 29.19 51.08 -24.86
CA ASP A 83 28.92 51.64 -23.53
C ASP A 83 29.92 51.07 -22.51
N LYS A 84 31.03 51.79 -22.31
CA LYS A 84 32.12 51.36 -21.42
C LYS A 84 31.75 51.43 -19.93
N GLU A 85 30.72 52.19 -19.55
CA GLU A 85 30.25 52.23 -18.16
C GLU A 85 29.49 50.95 -17.83
N ARG A 86 28.49 50.59 -18.66
CA ARG A 86 27.69 49.37 -18.46
C ARG A 86 28.50 48.10 -18.76
N GLY A 87 29.48 48.19 -19.65
CA GLY A 87 30.39 47.08 -19.94
C GLY A 87 31.50 46.85 -18.91
N ASN A 88 31.69 47.77 -17.94
CA ASN A 88 32.72 47.61 -16.92
C ASN A 88 32.39 46.44 -15.98
N GLY A 89 33.26 45.43 -15.92
CA GLY A 89 33.00 44.19 -15.17
C GLY A 89 32.22 43.12 -15.96
N LEU A 90 31.95 43.33 -17.26
CA LEU A 90 31.40 42.29 -18.13
C LEU A 90 32.30 41.05 -18.08
N THR A 91 31.75 39.91 -17.66
CA THR A 91 32.52 38.70 -17.33
C THR A 91 32.13 37.52 -18.21
N ILE A 92 33.13 36.82 -18.74
CA ILE A 92 32.97 35.63 -19.58
C ILE A 92 33.99 34.56 -19.16
N TYR A 93 33.74 33.32 -19.53
CA TYR A 93 34.75 32.26 -19.45
C TYR A 93 35.40 32.10 -20.83
N ASN A 94 36.70 32.33 -20.91
CA ASN A 94 37.44 32.22 -22.15
C ASN A 94 37.97 30.79 -22.30
N ILE A 95 37.46 30.05 -23.27
CA ILE A 95 37.81 28.64 -23.47
C ILE A 95 39.18 28.44 -24.10
N ASP A 96 39.74 29.46 -24.76
CA ASP A 96 41.09 29.37 -25.32
C ASP A 96 42.15 29.56 -24.24
N THR A 97 41.87 30.38 -23.23
CA THR A 97 42.79 30.67 -22.11
C THR A 97 42.41 29.91 -20.83
N ASP A 98 41.37 29.08 -20.89
CA ASP A 98 40.76 28.36 -19.77
C ASP A 98 40.60 29.21 -18.49
N CYS A 99 40.13 30.45 -18.67
CA CYS A 99 40.11 31.43 -17.58
C CYS A 99 38.97 32.43 -17.69
N VAL A 100 38.53 32.94 -16.53
CA VAL A 100 37.59 34.06 -16.44
C VAL A 100 38.25 35.35 -16.93
N ASN A 101 37.65 35.97 -17.94
CA ASN A 101 38.03 37.29 -18.42
C ASN A 101 36.96 38.29 -18.02
N TYR A 102 37.38 39.52 -17.71
CA TYR A 102 36.47 40.64 -17.49
C TYR A 102 36.92 41.87 -18.26
N TRP A 103 35.96 42.66 -18.76
CA TRP A 103 36.27 43.93 -19.40
C TRP A 103 36.57 44.98 -18.33
N SER A 104 37.78 45.55 -18.37
CA SER A 104 38.19 46.63 -17.48
C SER A 104 38.10 47.96 -18.20
N LYS A 105 37.20 48.83 -17.73
CA LYS A 105 37.11 50.21 -18.23
C LYS A 105 38.43 50.97 -18.02
N LYS A 106 39.09 50.78 -16.88
CA LYS A 106 40.33 51.50 -16.51
C LYS A 106 41.50 51.17 -17.46
N SER A 107 41.65 49.89 -17.83
CA SER A 107 42.73 49.44 -18.73
C SER A 107 42.31 49.42 -20.20
N SER A 108 41.06 49.79 -20.50
CA SER A 108 40.39 49.75 -21.80
C SER A 108 40.66 48.47 -22.60
N ARG A 109 40.70 47.33 -21.90
CA ARG A 109 40.97 46.01 -22.47
C ARG A 109 40.33 44.92 -21.63
N TRP A 110 40.21 43.73 -22.19
CA TRP A 110 39.91 42.52 -21.43
C TRP A 110 41.09 42.18 -20.54
N LEU A 111 40.83 41.97 -19.26
CA LEU A 111 41.79 41.48 -18.29
C LEU A 111 41.42 40.06 -17.88
N SER A 112 42.44 39.28 -17.58
CA SER A 112 42.30 37.92 -17.04
C SER A 112 42.34 37.98 -15.52
N LEU A 113 41.41 37.30 -14.85
CA LEU A 113 41.49 37.12 -13.39
C LEU A 113 42.58 36.12 -12.97
N CYS A 114 43.14 35.38 -13.93
CA CYS A 114 44.24 34.44 -13.70
C CYS A 114 45.63 35.09 -13.80
N GLY A 115 45.72 36.42 -13.98
CA GLY A 115 46.96 37.19 -13.78
C GLY A 115 48.03 37.12 -14.88
N THR A 116 47.78 36.46 -16.02
CA THR A 116 48.78 36.34 -17.09
C THR A 116 48.73 37.54 -18.06
N LEU A 117 49.85 38.26 -18.19
CA LEU A 117 50.07 39.23 -19.27
C LEU A 117 50.04 38.50 -20.64
N PRO A 118 49.64 39.15 -21.74
CA PRO A 118 49.70 38.54 -23.07
C PRO A 118 51.14 38.18 -23.47
N PRO A 119 51.35 37.26 -24.44
CA PRO A 119 52.69 36.90 -24.89
C PRO A 119 53.49 38.09 -25.42
N ALA A 120 54.76 38.21 -25.01
CA ALA A 120 55.70 39.18 -25.56
C ALA A 120 56.01 38.85 -27.02
N THR A 121 56.16 39.87 -27.87
CA THR A 121 56.74 39.69 -29.21
C THR A 121 58.26 39.75 -29.08
N VAL A 122 58.93 38.62 -29.34
CA VAL A 122 60.38 38.44 -29.14
C VAL A 122 61.01 37.94 -30.43
N ASP A 123 62.12 38.56 -30.85
CA ASP A 123 62.92 38.13 -31.98
C ASP A 123 64.31 37.64 -31.53
N ILE A 124 64.79 36.58 -32.16
CA ILE A 124 66.19 36.12 -32.09
C ILE A 124 66.79 36.31 -33.48
N VAL A 125 67.59 37.35 -33.67
CA VAL A 125 68.21 37.70 -34.96
C VAL A 125 69.71 37.41 -35.01
N ASP A 126 70.34 37.20 -33.84
CA ASP A 126 71.78 36.92 -33.74
C ASP A 126 72.02 35.65 -32.90
N CYS A 127 72.50 34.61 -33.57
CA CYS A 127 72.78 33.30 -32.98
C CYS A 127 74.24 33.16 -32.51
N THR A 128 75.09 34.15 -32.77
CA THR A 128 76.54 34.08 -32.46
C THR A 128 76.83 34.13 -30.96
N ASN A 129 75.89 34.67 -30.18
CA ASN A 129 75.98 34.81 -28.72
C ASN A 129 75.27 33.69 -27.94
N ILE A 130 74.94 32.58 -28.60
CA ILE A 130 74.38 31.39 -27.94
C ILE A 130 75.53 30.51 -27.46
N TYR A 131 75.56 30.17 -26.17
CA TYR A 131 76.59 29.29 -25.61
C TYR A 131 76.09 28.50 -24.39
N LEU A 132 76.62 27.29 -24.23
CA LEU A 132 76.40 26.46 -23.06
C LEU A 132 77.46 26.78 -21.99
N GLU A 133 76.99 26.98 -20.77
CA GLU A 133 77.82 27.02 -19.57
C GLU A 133 77.49 25.77 -18.74
N THR A 134 78.52 25.03 -18.34
CA THR A 134 78.37 23.90 -17.41
C THR A 134 79.20 24.18 -16.18
N GLY A 135 78.87 23.54 -15.05
CA GLY A 135 79.66 23.66 -13.81
C GLY A 135 81.12 23.14 -13.91
N SER A 136 81.51 22.63 -15.08
CA SER A 136 82.85 22.14 -15.43
C SER A 136 83.47 23.03 -16.51
N ASN A 137 84.78 23.30 -16.46
CA ASN A 137 85.51 24.13 -17.45
C ASN A 137 85.51 23.61 -18.90
N VAL A 138 84.74 22.56 -19.22
CA VAL A 138 84.82 21.78 -20.46
C VAL A 138 83.72 22.17 -21.47
N LYS A 139 82.67 22.93 -21.11
CA LYS A 139 81.56 23.33 -22.01
C LYS A 139 80.93 22.17 -22.80
N LYS A 140 80.86 20.98 -22.17
CA LYS A 140 80.22 19.77 -22.72
C LYS A 140 79.33 19.14 -21.66
N LEU A 141 78.32 18.40 -22.12
CA LEU A 141 77.48 17.54 -21.28
C LEU A 141 78.02 16.10 -21.29
N LYS A 142 77.50 15.23 -20.43
CA LYS A 142 77.92 13.83 -20.33
C LYS A 142 76.72 12.88 -20.42
N GLN A 143 76.84 11.84 -21.23
CA GLN A 143 75.85 10.80 -21.43
C GLN A 143 75.47 10.16 -20.11
N GLY A 144 74.17 9.95 -19.87
CA GLY A 144 73.67 9.31 -18.66
C GLY A 144 73.70 10.19 -17.40
N GLU A 145 74.32 11.38 -17.43
CA GLU A 145 74.22 12.34 -16.32
C GLU A 145 73.05 13.29 -16.55
N TYR A 146 72.18 13.41 -15.55
CA TYR A 146 71.08 14.39 -15.57
C TYR A 146 71.67 15.80 -15.50
N LEU A 147 71.11 16.72 -16.32
CA LEU A 147 71.54 18.12 -16.36
C LEU A 147 71.34 18.77 -14.98
N LYS A 148 72.36 19.48 -14.51
CA LYS A 148 72.35 20.18 -13.21
C LYS A 148 71.83 21.60 -13.39
N ASP A 149 71.42 22.25 -12.30
CA ASP A 149 71.01 23.66 -12.31
C ASP A 149 72.13 24.62 -12.78
N THR A 150 73.37 24.15 -12.82
CA THR A 150 74.55 24.86 -13.37
C THR A 150 74.73 24.70 -14.88
N ASP A 151 74.00 23.79 -15.52
CA ASP A 151 74.06 23.55 -16.97
C ASP A 151 73.05 24.47 -17.66
N LEU A 152 73.51 25.69 -17.97
CA LEU A 152 72.68 26.79 -18.46
C LEU A 152 73.03 27.14 -19.90
N LEU A 153 72.00 27.27 -20.74
CA LEU A 153 72.15 27.71 -22.12
C LEU A 153 71.82 29.21 -22.21
N TYR A 154 72.82 30.04 -22.47
CA TYR A 154 72.65 31.49 -22.60
C TYR A 154 72.31 31.90 -24.03
N MET A 155 71.44 32.88 -24.18
CA MET A 155 71.10 33.48 -25.48
C MET A 155 70.63 34.93 -25.33
N THR A 156 70.78 35.74 -26.40
CA THR A 156 70.32 37.14 -26.43
C THR A 156 69.06 37.27 -27.27
N VAL A 157 68.06 38.00 -26.76
CA VAL A 157 66.76 38.22 -27.41
C VAL A 157 66.39 39.70 -27.48
N THR A 158 65.69 40.10 -28.54
CA THR A 158 65.16 41.46 -28.71
C THR A 158 63.65 41.47 -28.52
N VAL A 159 63.17 42.23 -27.54
CA VAL A 159 61.76 42.31 -27.14
C VAL A 159 61.12 43.53 -27.79
N LYS A 160 60.17 43.28 -28.71
CA LYS A 160 59.41 44.30 -29.44
C LYS A 160 58.14 44.74 -28.71
N GLU A 161 57.51 43.82 -27.97
CA GLU A 161 56.35 44.11 -27.12
C GLU A 161 56.51 43.42 -25.76
N ALA A 162 56.23 44.15 -24.67
CA ALA A 162 56.27 43.63 -23.30
C ALA A 162 55.17 42.59 -23.06
N GLY A 163 55.47 41.53 -22.32
CA GLY A 163 54.56 40.40 -22.13
C GLY A 163 55.24 39.16 -21.54
N THR A 164 54.51 38.05 -21.44
CA THR A 164 55.08 36.75 -21.03
C THR A 164 55.86 36.11 -22.18
N TYR A 165 57.00 35.49 -21.92
CA TYR A 165 57.70 34.69 -22.92
C TYR A 165 57.87 33.26 -22.44
N ASN A 166 57.94 32.32 -23.37
CA ASN A 166 58.39 30.95 -23.18
C ASN A 166 59.36 30.63 -24.31
N ILE A 167 60.61 30.36 -23.98
CA ILE A 167 61.64 29.96 -24.95
C ILE A 167 62.11 28.56 -24.57
N SER A 168 62.08 27.66 -25.55
CA SER A 168 62.58 26.29 -25.40
C SER A 168 63.59 25.95 -26.49
N ALA A 169 64.60 25.18 -26.12
CA ALA A 169 65.66 24.68 -26.98
C ALA A 169 65.70 23.15 -26.83
N ARG A 170 65.27 22.41 -27.85
CA ARG A 170 65.10 20.95 -27.79
C ARG A 170 66.21 20.23 -28.53
N THR A 171 66.61 19.07 -28.02
CA THR A 171 67.50 18.12 -28.71
C THR A 171 66.79 16.78 -28.88
N ASP A 172 67.22 15.99 -29.86
CA ASP A 172 66.70 14.63 -30.08
C ASP A 172 67.42 13.59 -29.19
N ASN A 173 68.38 14.02 -28.35
CA ASN A 173 69.22 13.17 -27.52
C ASN A 173 68.79 13.14 -26.04
N GLY A 174 67.52 13.42 -25.74
CA GLY A 174 66.92 13.20 -24.41
C GLY A 174 67.10 14.33 -23.37
N TYR A 175 67.61 15.49 -23.78
CA TYR A 175 67.66 16.69 -22.95
C TYR A 175 67.19 17.94 -23.70
N SER A 176 66.81 18.98 -22.96
CA SER A 176 66.34 20.26 -23.50
C SER A 176 66.64 21.38 -22.53
N PHE A 177 66.57 22.62 -23.01
CA PHE A 177 66.65 23.82 -22.18
C PHE A 177 65.39 24.64 -22.33
N SER A 178 64.91 25.28 -21.28
CA SER A 178 63.80 26.22 -21.41
C SER A 178 63.81 27.29 -20.34
N ARG A 179 63.12 28.40 -20.63
CA ARG A 179 62.76 29.39 -19.63
C ARG A 179 61.49 30.10 -20.02
N SER A 180 60.66 30.34 -19.02
CA SER A 180 59.51 31.24 -19.14
C SER A 180 59.67 32.40 -18.17
N GLY A 181 59.11 33.55 -18.53
CA GLY A 181 59.21 34.75 -17.72
C GLY A 181 58.35 35.89 -18.26
N THR A 182 58.60 37.10 -17.77
CA THR A 182 57.93 38.32 -18.24
C THR A 182 58.97 39.36 -18.60
N PHE A 183 58.80 39.97 -19.77
CA PHE A 183 59.48 41.20 -20.12
C PHE A 183 58.56 42.37 -19.77
N ASN A 184 58.98 43.19 -18.81
CA ASN A 184 58.21 44.35 -18.35
C ASN A 184 58.45 45.59 -19.22
N THR A 185 59.51 45.60 -20.03
CA THR A 185 59.88 46.67 -20.96
C THR A 185 60.38 46.08 -22.28
N THR A 186 60.34 46.88 -23.34
CA THR A 186 61.02 46.55 -24.61
C THR A 186 62.54 46.73 -24.45
N GLY A 187 63.33 46.07 -25.30
CA GLY A 187 64.80 46.13 -25.24
C GLY A 187 65.50 44.83 -25.61
N VAL A 188 66.83 44.82 -25.48
CA VAL A 188 67.68 43.63 -25.70
C VAL A 188 68.01 43.00 -24.34
N PHE A 189 67.78 41.70 -24.20
CA PHE A 189 68.00 40.96 -22.96
C PHE A 189 68.81 39.69 -23.20
N THR A 190 69.76 39.39 -22.32
CA THR A 190 70.39 38.07 -22.25
C THR A 190 69.63 37.21 -21.26
N ILE A 191 69.22 36.02 -21.68
CA ILE A 191 68.49 35.06 -20.86
C ILE A 191 69.31 33.76 -20.76
N SER A 192 69.34 33.18 -19.56
CA SER A 192 69.76 31.78 -19.36
C SER A 192 68.54 30.87 -19.47
N LEU A 193 68.64 29.78 -20.22
CA LEU A 193 67.67 28.71 -20.26
C LEU A 193 68.15 27.57 -19.37
N GLU A 194 67.23 27.03 -18.57
CA GLU A 194 67.53 25.97 -17.61
C GLU A 194 67.47 24.61 -18.30
N GLY A 195 68.51 23.81 -18.12
CA GLY A 195 68.64 22.47 -18.69
C GLY A 195 67.81 21.44 -17.92
N ILE A 196 67.19 20.53 -18.66
CA ILE A 196 66.46 19.38 -18.10
C ILE A 196 66.66 18.15 -18.97
N GLY A 197 66.76 16.99 -18.33
CA GLY A 197 66.86 15.69 -18.99
C GLY A 197 68.25 15.09 -18.86
N THR A 198 68.47 14.00 -19.59
CA THR A 198 69.71 13.21 -19.54
C THR A 198 70.11 12.88 -20.97
N PRO A 199 71.33 13.21 -21.41
CA PRO A 199 71.80 12.82 -22.73
C PRO A 199 71.82 11.30 -22.87
N LEU A 200 71.13 10.75 -23.87
CA LEU A 200 70.94 9.31 -24.04
C LEU A 200 72.12 8.64 -24.76
N ALA A 201 72.75 9.34 -25.70
CA ALA A 201 73.88 8.88 -26.50
C ALA A 201 75.05 9.88 -26.44
N ALA A 202 76.28 9.39 -26.60
CA ALA A 202 77.46 10.24 -26.78
C ALA A 202 77.45 10.87 -28.19
N ASN A 203 77.89 12.12 -28.30
CA ASN A 203 78.05 12.84 -29.56
C ASN A 203 79.20 13.86 -29.43
N GLU A 204 80.41 13.32 -29.35
CA GLU A 204 81.62 14.07 -28.98
C GLU A 204 82.23 14.89 -30.13
N THR A 205 81.94 14.52 -31.38
CA THR A 205 82.60 15.10 -32.57
C THR A 205 81.75 16.19 -33.23
N ILE A 206 80.46 15.94 -33.44
CA ILE A 206 79.57 16.85 -34.17
C ILE A 206 78.70 17.65 -33.20
N GLY A 207 78.26 17.01 -32.11
CA GLY A 207 77.32 17.58 -31.15
C GLY A 207 75.86 17.50 -31.60
N ASP A 208 74.97 17.54 -30.62
CA ASP A 208 73.54 17.44 -30.81
C ASP A 208 72.98 18.75 -31.34
N LEU A 209 72.15 18.66 -32.37
CA LEU A 209 71.47 19.83 -32.94
C LEU A 209 70.42 20.37 -31.97
N VAL A 210 70.45 21.68 -31.71
CA VAL A 210 69.50 22.35 -30.84
C VAL A 210 68.47 23.12 -31.68
N LYS A 211 67.19 22.82 -31.48
CA LYS A 211 66.06 23.48 -32.15
C LYS A 211 65.36 24.44 -31.20
N PHE A 212 65.29 25.73 -31.54
CA PHE A 212 64.69 26.76 -30.70
C PHE A 212 63.23 27.03 -31.04
N THR A 213 62.43 27.35 -30.03
CA THR A 213 61.02 27.72 -30.16
C THR A 213 60.74 28.90 -29.25
N ILE A 214 60.13 29.95 -29.78
CA ILE A 214 59.69 31.15 -29.04
C ILE A 214 58.17 31.16 -29.00
N ASN A 215 57.58 31.17 -27.81
CA ASN A 215 56.14 31.17 -27.58
C ASN A 215 55.40 30.10 -28.41
N GLY A 216 56.01 28.92 -28.55
CA GLY A 216 55.45 27.80 -29.33
C GLY A 216 55.71 27.84 -30.84
N THR A 217 56.33 28.90 -31.38
CA THR A 217 56.71 28.99 -32.80
C THR A 217 58.19 28.69 -33.00
N GLU A 218 58.52 27.80 -33.94
CA GLU A 218 59.90 27.41 -34.24
C GLU A 218 60.72 28.60 -34.77
N ASN A 219 61.91 28.80 -34.22
CA ASN A 219 62.85 29.80 -34.71
C ASN A 219 63.70 29.18 -35.81
N THR A 220 63.49 29.63 -37.05
CA THR A 220 64.20 29.12 -38.23
C THR A 220 65.55 29.78 -38.47
N VAL A 221 65.88 30.84 -37.72
CA VAL A 221 67.12 31.63 -37.86
C VAL A 221 68.29 30.93 -37.17
N CYS A 222 68.12 30.50 -35.92
CA CYS A 222 69.15 29.80 -35.14
C CYS A 222 69.01 28.27 -35.27
N ASN A 223 69.35 27.75 -36.45
CA ASN A 223 69.14 26.35 -36.81
C ASN A 223 70.42 25.49 -36.87
N SER A 224 71.57 26.02 -36.46
CA SER A 224 72.88 25.37 -36.62
C SER A 224 73.67 25.18 -35.31
N PHE A 225 73.16 25.68 -34.17
CA PHE A 225 73.83 25.56 -32.87
C PHE A 225 73.84 24.10 -32.38
N ARG A 226 74.98 23.66 -31.84
CA ARG A 226 75.19 22.27 -31.39
C ARG A 226 75.85 22.19 -30.01
N ILE A 227 75.48 21.17 -29.24
CA ILE A 227 76.05 20.88 -27.91
C ILE A 227 76.77 19.53 -27.94
N LEU A 228 78.03 19.49 -27.50
CA LEU A 228 78.81 18.24 -27.43
C LEU A 228 78.44 17.43 -26.18
N VAL A 229 78.34 16.10 -26.34
CA VAL A 229 78.04 15.14 -25.25
C VAL A 229 79.12 14.08 -25.17
N GLU A 230 79.80 13.97 -24.03
CA GLU A 230 80.82 12.95 -23.75
C GLU A 230 80.21 11.61 -23.34
N SER A 231 80.83 10.50 -23.73
CA SER A 231 80.40 9.14 -23.41
C SER A 231 80.51 8.80 -21.91
N SER A 232 79.58 7.98 -21.41
CA SER A 232 79.71 7.35 -20.09
C SER A 232 80.37 5.97 -20.29
N ALA A 233 81.61 5.81 -19.84
CA ALA A 233 82.35 4.53 -19.87
C ALA A 233 81.79 3.44 -18.92
N LEU A 234 80.49 3.48 -18.59
CA LEU A 234 79.82 2.56 -17.66
C LEU A 234 79.92 1.11 -18.13
N ASP A 235 80.34 0.23 -17.23
CA ASP A 235 80.48 -1.19 -17.54
C ASP A 235 80.13 -2.06 -16.34
N PHE A 236 79.16 -2.94 -16.50
CA PHE A 236 78.74 -3.91 -15.47
C PHE A 236 78.12 -5.17 -16.08
N THR A 237 78.16 -6.26 -15.34
CA THR A 237 77.51 -7.54 -15.69
C THR A 237 76.42 -7.88 -14.70
N ILE A 238 75.32 -8.49 -15.14
CA ILE A 238 74.30 -9.01 -14.23
C ILE A 238 74.75 -10.40 -13.79
N VAL A 239 74.72 -10.65 -12.47
CA VAL A 239 75.05 -11.97 -11.92
C VAL A 239 73.93 -12.93 -12.31
N SER A 240 74.27 -14.10 -12.85
CA SER A 240 73.26 -15.09 -13.25
C SER A 240 72.41 -15.51 -12.06
N GLN A 241 71.09 -15.28 -12.15
CA GLN A 241 70.12 -15.58 -11.09
C GLN A 241 68.74 -15.94 -11.66
N ASP A 242 68.06 -16.92 -11.06
CA ASP A 242 66.64 -17.19 -11.31
C ASP A 242 65.83 -16.51 -10.19
N ILE A 243 65.02 -15.50 -10.52
CA ILE A 243 64.23 -14.75 -9.53
C ILE A 243 62.77 -15.15 -9.64
N GLU A 244 62.18 -15.61 -8.54
CA GLU A 244 60.73 -15.66 -8.38
C GLU A 244 60.27 -14.50 -7.51
N ALA A 245 59.26 -13.76 -7.96
CA ALA A 245 58.69 -12.68 -7.15
C ALA A 245 58.11 -13.27 -5.84
N SER A 246 58.47 -12.65 -4.70
CA SER A 246 57.98 -13.05 -3.37
C SER A 246 56.49 -12.75 -3.16
N TRP A 247 55.89 -12.01 -4.08
CA TRP A 247 54.49 -11.59 -4.08
C TRP A 247 53.75 -12.19 -5.29
N LYS A 248 52.41 -12.19 -5.22
CA LYS A 248 51.53 -12.64 -6.31
C LYS A 248 50.89 -11.43 -6.99
N ALA A 249 50.78 -11.49 -8.32
CA ALA A 249 49.99 -10.56 -9.11
C ALA A 249 48.55 -11.07 -9.22
N TYR A 250 47.59 -10.17 -9.42
CA TYR A 250 46.18 -10.50 -9.58
C TYR A 250 45.61 -9.83 -10.82
N ILE A 251 44.78 -10.55 -11.59
CA ILE A 251 44.18 -10.00 -12.81
C ILE A 251 43.40 -8.72 -12.48
N GLY A 252 43.68 -7.64 -13.23
CA GLY A 252 42.98 -6.37 -13.07
C GLY A 252 43.43 -5.53 -11.87
N VAL A 253 44.36 -6.00 -11.04
CA VAL A 253 44.91 -5.25 -9.90
C VAL A 253 46.25 -4.61 -10.29
N PRO A 254 46.37 -3.27 -10.29
CA PRO A 254 47.61 -2.59 -10.65
C PRO A 254 48.76 -2.94 -9.71
N LEU A 255 49.97 -3.12 -10.27
CA LEU A 255 51.21 -3.19 -9.50
C LEU A 255 51.55 -1.82 -8.91
N THR A 256 52.16 -1.82 -7.73
CA THR A 256 52.56 -0.59 -7.02
C THR A 256 54.03 -0.66 -6.63
N ALA A 257 54.70 0.50 -6.67
CA ALA A 257 56.12 0.59 -6.31
C ALA A 257 56.43 0.18 -4.86
N ALA A 258 55.45 0.22 -3.96
CA ALA A 258 55.64 -0.16 -2.56
C ALA A 258 55.53 -1.68 -2.32
N LYS A 259 54.86 -2.43 -3.20
CA LYS A 259 54.53 -3.85 -2.97
C LYS A 259 55.12 -4.79 -4.02
N ASN A 260 55.48 -4.26 -5.19
CA ASN A 260 55.80 -5.06 -6.37
C ASN A 260 57.21 -4.74 -6.88
N THR A 261 58.22 -4.96 -6.05
CA THR A 261 59.61 -4.76 -6.42
C THR A 261 60.38 -6.07 -6.41
N ILE A 262 61.53 -6.09 -7.09
CA ILE A 262 62.47 -7.22 -7.13
C ILE A 262 63.90 -6.71 -6.97
N LYS A 263 64.78 -7.57 -6.45
CA LYS A 263 66.20 -7.26 -6.22
C LYS A 263 67.09 -8.05 -7.17
N VAL A 264 68.00 -7.37 -7.86
CA VAL A 264 68.89 -7.93 -8.88
C VAL A 264 70.34 -7.69 -8.48
N LYS A 265 71.20 -8.71 -8.55
CA LYS A 265 72.63 -8.58 -8.26
C LYS A 265 73.42 -8.31 -9.53
N VAL A 266 74.36 -7.38 -9.44
CA VAL A 266 75.21 -6.93 -10.56
C VAL A 266 76.65 -6.80 -10.09
N ASN A 267 77.61 -6.99 -10.98
CA ASN A 267 79.03 -6.77 -10.74
C ASN A 267 79.55 -5.64 -11.63
N VAL A 268 79.99 -4.54 -11.02
CA VAL A 268 80.34 -3.28 -11.69
C VAL A 268 81.84 -3.21 -11.94
N THR A 269 82.22 -3.06 -13.20
CA THR A 269 83.61 -2.89 -13.65
C THR A 269 83.97 -1.42 -13.75
N ASN A 270 83.16 -0.63 -14.48
CA ASN A 270 83.29 0.81 -14.58
C ASN A 270 82.06 1.51 -14.02
N LYS A 271 82.31 2.51 -13.18
CA LYS A 271 81.30 3.34 -12.52
C LYS A 271 80.53 4.18 -13.53
N GLY A 272 79.26 4.47 -13.22
CA GLY A 272 78.42 5.31 -14.07
C GLY A 272 76.94 5.17 -13.72
N TYR A 273 76.11 5.84 -14.52
CA TYR A 273 74.65 5.78 -14.39
C TYR A 273 74.09 4.54 -15.10
N TRP A 274 73.42 3.66 -14.36
CA TRP A 274 72.83 2.43 -14.89
C TRP A 274 71.33 2.56 -15.09
N GLN A 275 70.82 1.84 -16.09
CA GLN A 275 69.39 1.67 -16.34
C GLN A 275 69.11 0.24 -16.78
N ILE A 276 68.09 -0.38 -16.17
CA ILE A 276 67.59 -1.71 -16.55
C ILE A 276 66.08 -1.62 -16.77
N ALA A 277 65.59 -2.21 -17.86
CA ALA A 277 64.17 -2.30 -18.15
C ALA A 277 63.81 -3.64 -18.77
N SER A 278 62.58 -4.12 -18.55
CA SER A 278 62.07 -5.32 -19.18
C SER A 278 61.97 -5.16 -20.70
N GLU A 279 62.29 -6.22 -21.44
CA GLU A 279 62.18 -6.30 -22.89
C GLU A 279 61.51 -7.65 -23.27
N PRO A 280 60.36 -7.65 -23.98
CA PRO A 280 59.60 -6.49 -24.43
C PRO A 280 59.11 -5.63 -23.25
N SER A 281 58.87 -4.34 -23.52
CA SER A 281 58.55 -3.33 -22.50
C SER A 281 57.30 -3.64 -21.68
N VAL A 282 56.42 -4.51 -22.17
CA VAL A 282 55.24 -5.01 -21.44
C VAL A 282 55.07 -6.51 -21.69
N VAL A 283 54.94 -7.30 -20.63
CA VAL A 283 54.62 -8.74 -20.68
C VAL A 283 53.41 -9.01 -19.77
N ASN A 284 52.36 -9.63 -20.30
CA ASN A 284 51.10 -9.88 -19.59
C ASN A 284 50.50 -8.63 -18.90
N GLY A 285 50.70 -7.44 -19.48
CA GLY A 285 50.23 -6.16 -18.92
C GLY A 285 51.11 -5.54 -17.83
N MET A 286 52.23 -6.18 -17.48
CA MET A 286 53.18 -5.73 -16.47
C MET A 286 54.52 -5.33 -17.12
N SER A 287 55.28 -4.46 -16.47
CA SER A 287 56.64 -4.06 -16.86
C SER A 287 57.51 -3.89 -15.62
N PHE A 288 58.83 -3.98 -15.79
CA PHE A 288 59.79 -3.79 -14.70
C PHE A 288 60.91 -2.86 -15.14
N SER A 289 61.29 -1.89 -14.31
CA SER A 289 62.41 -1.00 -14.61
C SER A 289 63.08 -0.47 -13.34
N GLY A 290 64.33 -0.05 -13.47
CA GLY A 290 65.11 0.61 -12.42
C GLY A 290 66.25 1.41 -13.03
N SER A 291 66.72 2.41 -12.30
CA SER A 291 67.89 3.19 -12.65
C SER A 291 68.60 3.73 -11.41
N GLY A 292 69.87 4.10 -11.56
CA GLY A 292 70.67 4.62 -10.46
C GLY A 292 72.12 4.90 -10.87
N VAL A 293 72.99 5.15 -9.89
CA VAL A 293 74.42 5.42 -10.12
C VAL A 293 75.28 4.44 -9.33
N PHE A 294 76.24 3.81 -9.99
CA PHE A 294 77.30 3.05 -9.31
C PHE A 294 78.45 3.98 -8.92
N ASN A 295 78.66 4.16 -7.61
CA ASN A 295 79.75 5.00 -7.08
C ASN A 295 81.05 4.23 -6.80
N SER A 296 81.00 2.91 -6.83
CA SER A 296 82.13 1.98 -6.61
C SER A 296 82.05 0.79 -7.56
N ALA A 297 83.21 0.22 -7.89
CA ALA A 297 83.29 -1.08 -8.58
C ALA A 297 83.00 -2.23 -7.59
N GLY A 298 82.73 -3.42 -8.10
CA GLY A 298 82.40 -4.62 -7.33
C GLY A 298 80.92 -5.00 -7.36
N GLU A 299 80.50 -5.91 -6.48
CA GLU A 299 79.12 -6.40 -6.41
C GLU A 299 78.17 -5.37 -5.80
N HIS A 300 76.99 -5.21 -6.41
CA HIS A 300 75.89 -4.38 -5.93
C HIS A 300 74.56 -5.12 -6.05
N GLU A 301 73.58 -4.75 -5.22
CA GLU A 301 72.18 -5.17 -5.35
C GLU A 301 71.33 -3.96 -5.70
N ILE A 302 70.59 -4.04 -6.81
CA ILE A 302 69.74 -2.97 -7.33
C ILE A 302 68.28 -3.41 -7.32
N GLU A 303 67.36 -2.45 -7.24
CA GLU A 303 65.93 -2.71 -7.16
C GLU A 303 65.23 -2.33 -8.48
N LEU A 304 64.39 -3.23 -9.00
CA LEU A 304 63.51 -2.94 -10.13
C LEU A 304 62.07 -2.87 -9.64
N ILE A 305 61.35 -1.86 -10.10
CA ILE A 305 59.96 -1.58 -9.75
C ILE A 305 59.04 -2.15 -10.83
N GLY A 306 58.07 -2.96 -10.40
CA GLY A 306 56.99 -3.46 -11.23
C GLY A 306 55.87 -2.44 -11.40
N GLN A 307 55.39 -2.27 -12.63
CA GLN A 307 54.27 -1.39 -12.97
C GLN A 307 53.31 -2.09 -13.93
N GLY A 308 52.13 -1.50 -14.14
CA GLY A 308 51.10 -2.02 -15.04
C GLY A 308 50.05 -2.88 -14.33
N THR A 309 49.12 -3.43 -15.11
CA THR A 309 47.97 -4.21 -14.62
C THR A 309 47.96 -5.58 -15.31
N PRO A 310 48.10 -6.68 -14.55
CA PRO A 310 48.09 -8.03 -15.11
C PRO A 310 46.80 -8.33 -15.89
N LYS A 311 46.92 -8.99 -17.05
CA LYS A 311 45.77 -9.24 -17.95
C LYS A 311 45.28 -10.69 -17.97
N ALA A 312 46.16 -11.68 -17.83
CA ALA A 312 45.83 -13.09 -17.93
C ALA A 312 46.38 -13.92 -16.76
N HIS A 313 45.60 -14.90 -16.30
CA HIS A 313 46.01 -15.89 -15.30
C HIS A 313 47.19 -16.71 -15.82
N THR A 314 48.15 -16.98 -14.94
CA THR A 314 49.23 -17.92 -15.20
C THR A 314 49.19 -19.08 -14.21
N PRO A 315 49.08 -20.34 -14.70
CA PRO A 315 49.13 -21.52 -13.84
C PRO A 315 50.40 -21.57 -12.99
N SER A 316 50.34 -22.26 -11.86
CA SER A 316 51.46 -22.38 -10.91
C SER A 316 52.73 -23.03 -11.50
N ASN A 317 52.62 -23.80 -12.58
CA ASN A 317 53.76 -24.39 -13.29
C ASN A 317 54.24 -23.56 -14.50
N GLN A 318 53.57 -22.44 -14.84
CA GLN A 318 53.87 -21.60 -16.00
C GLN A 318 53.76 -20.11 -15.67
N PRO A 319 54.61 -19.57 -14.77
CA PRO A 319 54.59 -18.15 -14.42
C PRO A 319 54.93 -17.24 -15.62
N THR A 320 54.49 -15.98 -15.56
CA THR A 320 54.90 -14.96 -16.53
C THR A 320 56.41 -14.73 -16.39
N GLN A 321 57.16 -14.90 -17.49
CA GLN A 321 58.61 -14.71 -17.53
C GLN A 321 58.97 -13.37 -18.15
N PHE A 322 59.93 -12.66 -17.56
CA PHE A 322 60.48 -11.40 -18.09
C PHE A 322 61.95 -11.56 -18.45
N SER A 323 62.33 -10.90 -19.53
CA SER A 323 63.71 -10.63 -19.96
C SER A 323 64.00 -9.14 -19.84
N PHE A 324 65.28 -8.74 -19.85
CA PHE A 324 65.69 -7.37 -19.55
C PHE A 324 66.79 -6.87 -20.50
N LYS A 325 66.85 -5.55 -20.69
CA LYS A 325 67.93 -4.82 -21.37
C LYS A 325 68.61 -3.83 -20.42
N THR A 326 69.88 -3.54 -20.67
CA THR A 326 70.73 -2.63 -19.89
C THR A 326 71.52 -1.68 -20.79
N ASN A 327 72.03 -0.57 -20.24
CA ASN A 327 72.90 0.40 -20.90
C ASN A 327 74.42 0.16 -20.68
N SER A 328 74.80 -1.02 -20.19
CA SER A 328 76.21 -1.42 -19.97
C SER A 328 76.98 -1.67 -21.27
N THR A 329 78.25 -1.27 -21.35
CA THR A 329 79.10 -1.46 -22.55
C THR A 329 79.50 -2.90 -22.85
N THR A 330 79.58 -3.79 -21.86
CA THR A 330 79.84 -5.25 -22.06
C THR A 330 78.61 -6.11 -21.83
N GLY A 331 77.46 -5.50 -21.48
CA GLY A 331 76.28 -6.19 -20.97
C GLY A 331 75.23 -6.58 -22.00
N ASP A 332 75.60 -6.94 -23.22
CA ASP A 332 74.63 -7.17 -24.31
C ASP A 332 73.82 -8.49 -24.20
N ASN A 333 73.95 -9.28 -23.13
CA ASN A 333 72.94 -10.29 -22.73
C ASN A 333 73.32 -11.07 -21.45
N PRO A 334 72.72 -10.75 -20.29
CA PRO A 334 72.40 -11.79 -19.30
C PRO A 334 70.89 -11.72 -19.03
N THR A 335 70.13 -12.58 -19.72
CA THR A 335 68.68 -12.75 -19.50
C THR A 335 68.43 -13.53 -18.21
N PHE A 336 68.65 -12.90 -17.06
CA PHE A 336 68.11 -13.45 -15.81
C PHE A 336 66.57 -13.47 -15.95
N LYS A 337 65.95 -14.60 -15.60
CA LYS A 337 64.51 -14.78 -15.76
C LYS A 337 63.81 -14.39 -14.48
N LEU A 338 62.94 -13.39 -14.54
CA LEU A 338 61.98 -13.10 -13.48
C LEU A 338 60.69 -13.88 -13.73
N LYS A 339 60.24 -14.66 -12.75
CA LYS A 339 58.96 -15.40 -12.75
C LYS A 339 57.94 -14.70 -11.86
N VAL A 340 56.80 -14.31 -12.42
CA VAL A 340 55.65 -13.72 -11.69
C VAL A 340 54.39 -14.57 -11.89
N HIS A 341 53.77 -14.96 -10.78
CA HIS A 341 52.49 -15.68 -10.80
C HIS A 341 51.33 -14.70 -10.78
N VAL A 342 50.42 -14.82 -11.75
CA VAL A 342 49.21 -14.00 -11.88
C VAL A 342 48.01 -14.88 -11.58
N LEU A 343 47.27 -14.59 -10.50
CA LEU A 343 46.11 -15.34 -10.05
C LEU A 343 44.80 -14.69 -10.53
N PRO A 344 43.73 -15.46 -10.81
CA PRO A 344 42.42 -14.90 -11.09
C PRO A 344 41.80 -14.31 -9.81
N VAL A 345 40.77 -13.50 -9.97
CA VAL A 345 39.91 -13.08 -8.84
C VAL A 345 39.26 -14.33 -8.24
N ASP A 346 39.26 -14.43 -6.91
CA ASP A 346 38.77 -15.60 -6.18
C ASP A 346 38.14 -15.18 -4.84
N PHE A 347 37.06 -15.85 -4.45
CA PHE A 347 36.30 -15.51 -3.27
C PHE A 347 35.55 -16.72 -2.69
N GLU A 348 35.22 -16.62 -1.41
CA GLU A 348 34.47 -17.62 -0.67
C GLU A 348 33.27 -16.96 0.01
N MET A 349 32.09 -17.57 -0.07
CA MET A 349 30.93 -17.06 0.66
C MET A 349 31.08 -17.35 2.15
N VAL A 350 30.76 -16.36 3.00
CA VAL A 350 30.68 -16.56 4.45
C VAL A 350 29.23 -16.89 4.81
N CYS A 351 29.01 -18.04 5.46
CA CYS A 351 27.67 -18.44 5.88
C CYS A 351 27.15 -17.55 7.01
N ASP A 352 25.84 -17.34 7.00
CA ASP A 352 25.11 -16.55 7.98
C ASP A 352 25.49 -16.96 9.42
N ASN A 353 25.93 -15.98 10.21
CA ASN A 353 26.24 -16.14 11.62
C ASN A 353 26.21 -14.78 12.34
N ALA A 354 26.25 -14.80 13.68
CA ALA A 354 26.14 -13.59 14.49
C ALA A 354 27.19 -12.49 14.20
N ALA A 355 28.39 -12.87 13.73
CA ALA A 355 29.45 -11.91 13.39
C ALA A 355 29.35 -11.39 11.95
N TYR A 356 28.77 -12.20 11.04
CA TYR A 356 28.62 -11.89 9.62
C TYR A 356 27.22 -12.30 9.13
N PRO A 357 26.17 -11.57 9.52
CA PRO A 357 24.81 -11.91 9.14
C PRO A 357 24.58 -11.67 7.64
N VAL A 358 23.73 -12.49 7.03
CA VAL A 358 23.11 -12.21 5.73
C VAL A 358 21.93 -11.27 5.96
N GLU A 359 21.91 -10.12 5.27
CA GLU A 359 20.83 -9.15 5.43
C GLU A 359 19.88 -9.17 4.24
N PHE A 360 18.59 -9.36 4.51
CA PHE A 360 17.51 -9.19 3.55
C PHE A 360 16.87 -7.81 3.74
N ARG A 361 16.81 -7.01 2.68
CA ARG A 361 16.16 -5.69 2.69
C ARG A 361 14.80 -5.77 2.00
N GLY A 362 13.91 -4.86 2.36
CA GLY A 362 12.56 -4.78 1.79
C GLY A 362 11.56 -5.76 2.42
N GLU A 363 10.29 -5.54 2.11
CA GLU A 363 9.20 -6.43 2.52
C GLU A 363 8.97 -7.52 1.46
N TYR A 364 8.66 -8.73 1.92
CA TYR A 364 8.39 -9.88 1.07
C TYR A 364 6.98 -10.40 1.37
N LYS A 365 6.04 -10.00 0.52
CA LYS A 365 4.61 -10.28 0.71
C LYS A 365 4.00 -10.82 -0.59
N GLN A 366 3.04 -11.74 -0.47
CA GLN A 366 2.31 -12.25 -1.63
C GLN A 366 1.65 -11.11 -2.43
N ASP A 367 1.57 -11.27 -3.75
CA ASP A 367 1.11 -10.32 -4.77
C ASP A 367 1.77 -8.93 -4.74
N THR A 368 2.99 -8.84 -4.18
CA THR A 368 3.84 -7.66 -4.28
C THR A 368 5.02 -7.89 -5.21
N GLU A 369 5.51 -6.81 -5.80
CA GLU A 369 6.69 -6.85 -6.67
C GLU A 369 7.98 -6.87 -5.87
N ILE A 370 8.84 -7.83 -6.18
CA ILE A 370 10.25 -7.80 -5.82
C ILE A 370 10.95 -6.84 -6.79
N ASN A 371 11.56 -5.79 -6.25
CA ASN A 371 12.26 -4.75 -7.01
C ASN A 371 13.59 -4.37 -6.33
N ARG A 372 14.24 -3.28 -6.77
CA ARG A 372 15.55 -2.85 -6.24
C ARG A 372 15.58 -2.58 -4.73
N ASN A 373 14.44 -2.35 -4.08
CA ASN A 373 14.37 -2.18 -2.62
C ASN A 373 14.56 -3.51 -1.88
N ASN A 374 14.30 -4.63 -2.55
CA ASN A 374 14.52 -5.97 -2.04
C ASN A 374 15.96 -6.40 -2.29
N ALA A 375 16.95 -5.77 -1.67
CA ALA A 375 18.36 -6.13 -1.85
C ALA A 375 18.81 -7.19 -0.83
N ILE A 376 19.83 -7.96 -1.18
CA ILE A 376 20.45 -8.95 -0.29
C ILE A 376 21.92 -8.58 -0.11
N LEU A 377 22.36 -8.36 1.13
CA LEU A 377 23.77 -8.13 1.43
C LEU A 377 24.40 -9.44 1.89
N LEU A 378 25.37 -9.93 1.12
CA LEU A 378 26.11 -11.14 1.41
C LEU A 378 27.53 -10.80 1.89
N PRO A 379 28.00 -11.41 2.99
CA PRO A 379 29.40 -11.36 3.37
C PRO A 379 30.23 -12.31 2.49
N ILE A 380 31.21 -11.75 1.79
CA ILE A 380 32.12 -12.45 0.87
C ILE A 380 33.55 -12.32 1.40
N LYS A 381 34.24 -13.44 1.60
CA LYS A 381 35.66 -13.49 1.95
C LYS A 381 36.50 -13.44 0.68
N VAL A 382 37.36 -12.44 0.57
CA VAL A 382 38.26 -12.25 -0.57
C VAL A 382 39.44 -13.21 -0.45
N LYS A 383 39.64 -14.07 -1.45
CA LYS A 383 40.79 -15.00 -1.55
C LYS A 383 41.84 -14.47 -2.52
N ALA A 384 41.41 -13.78 -3.57
CA ALA A 384 42.24 -13.01 -4.48
C ALA A 384 41.48 -11.75 -4.94
N PRO A 385 42.08 -10.55 -4.84
CA PRO A 385 41.43 -9.30 -5.20
C PRO A 385 41.29 -9.17 -6.72
N GLY A 386 40.39 -8.30 -7.15
CA GLY A 386 40.10 -8.06 -8.56
C GLY A 386 38.67 -7.60 -8.77
N VAL A 387 38.28 -7.42 -10.03
CA VAL A 387 36.91 -7.06 -10.41
C VAL A 387 36.19 -8.31 -10.91
N VAL A 388 35.02 -8.59 -10.34
CA VAL A 388 34.09 -9.62 -10.80
C VAL A 388 32.99 -8.92 -11.61
N PRO A 389 32.90 -9.14 -12.93
CA PRO A 389 31.93 -8.44 -13.79
C PRO A 389 30.48 -8.66 -13.37
N GLU A 390 30.16 -9.88 -12.93
CA GLU A 390 28.84 -10.23 -12.43
C GLU A 390 28.93 -11.35 -11.40
N MET A 391 28.24 -11.17 -10.28
CA MET A 391 27.91 -12.23 -9.32
C MET A 391 26.40 -12.41 -9.30
N THR A 392 25.93 -13.65 -9.37
CA THR A 392 24.51 -14.00 -9.41
C THR A 392 24.19 -15.00 -8.31
N LEU A 393 23.33 -14.61 -7.37
CA LEU A 393 22.70 -15.47 -6.39
C LEU A 393 21.41 -16.05 -6.98
N ASN A 394 21.38 -17.36 -7.15
CA ASN A 394 20.27 -18.10 -7.74
C ASN A 394 19.34 -18.61 -6.64
N GLY A 395 18.04 -18.50 -6.86
CA GLY A 395 17.02 -19.00 -5.93
C GLY A 395 15.69 -19.30 -6.59
N LYS A 396 14.72 -19.66 -5.77
CA LYS A 396 13.36 -20.07 -6.15
C LYS A 396 12.33 -19.51 -5.18
N LEU A 397 11.21 -19.03 -5.73
CA LEU A 397 9.96 -18.78 -5.00
C LEU A 397 9.24 -20.13 -4.82
N ILE A 398 8.92 -20.49 -3.57
CA ILE A 398 8.36 -21.81 -3.21
C ILE A 398 7.10 -21.64 -2.36
N GLY A 399 6.04 -22.40 -2.66
CA GLY A 399 4.84 -22.54 -1.82
C GLY A 399 3.61 -23.00 -2.61
N ASN A 400 2.71 -23.79 -2.01
CA ASN A 400 1.48 -24.28 -2.65
C ASN A 400 1.66 -24.85 -4.08
N GLY A 401 2.72 -25.62 -4.32
CA GLY A 401 3.03 -26.19 -5.64
C GLY A 401 3.74 -25.23 -6.61
N ILE A 402 3.98 -23.98 -6.21
CA ILE A 402 4.73 -22.97 -6.96
C ILE A 402 6.22 -23.22 -6.79
N ASN A 403 6.95 -23.17 -7.91
CA ASN A 403 8.41 -23.28 -7.98
C ASN A 403 8.90 -22.42 -9.15
N VAL A 404 9.19 -21.15 -8.90
CA VAL A 404 9.57 -20.17 -9.92
C VAL A 404 10.97 -19.64 -9.64
N ASP A 405 11.85 -19.64 -10.63
CA ASP A 405 13.22 -19.14 -10.46
C ASP A 405 13.25 -17.63 -10.18
N ILE A 406 14.20 -17.23 -9.34
CA ILE A 406 14.53 -15.83 -9.05
C ILE A 406 16.05 -15.68 -8.96
N LYS A 407 16.57 -14.57 -9.48
CA LYS A 407 18.00 -14.26 -9.49
C LYS A 407 18.25 -12.88 -8.90
N TYR A 408 19.33 -12.78 -8.13
CA TYR A 408 19.83 -11.54 -7.58
C TYR A 408 21.25 -11.34 -8.10
N VAL A 409 21.56 -10.15 -8.60
CA VAL A 409 22.77 -9.85 -9.36
C VAL A 409 23.51 -8.67 -8.73
N ALA A 410 24.83 -8.78 -8.65
CA ALA A 410 25.76 -7.70 -8.34
C ALA A 410 26.75 -7.56 -9.52
N LYS A 411 26.84 -6.37 -10.11
CA LYS A 411 27.69 -6.11 -11.29
C LYS A 411 28.92 -5.31 -10.89
N ASP A 412 30.02 -5.54 -11.61
CA ASP A 412 31.29 -4.82 -11.48
C ASP A 412 31.81 -4.77 -10.03
N VAL A 413 31.73 -5.89 -9.33
CA VAL A 413 32.09 -6.00 -7.91
C VAL A 413 33.62 -5.97 -7.78
N THR A 414 34.15 -4.91 -7.19
CA THR A 414 35.58 -4.82 -6.85
C THR A 414 35.83 -5.46 -5.49
N LEU A 415 36.66 -6.50 -5.46
CA LEU A 415 37.09 -7.20 -4.27
C LEU A 415 38.50 -6.76 -3.89
N THR A 416 38.68 -6.35 -2.64
CA THR A 416 39.97 -5.88 -2.10
C THR A 416 40.29 -6.57 -0.79
N PHE A 417 41.56 -6.91 -0.57
CA PHE A 417 42.01 -7.34 0.76
C PHE A 417 41.82 -6.22 1.78
N ASN A 418 41.37 -6.62 2.96
CA ASN A 418 41.21 -5.78 4.13
C ASN A 418 41.46 -6.63 5.38
N SER A 419 42.73 -6.66 5.81
CA SER A 419 43.16 -7.45 6.96
C SER A 419 42.44 -7.07 8.25
N ALA A 420 42.01 -5.81 8.41
CA ALA A 420 41.25 -5.35 9.57
C ALA A 420 39.84 -5.97 9.66
N ARG A 421 39.31 -6.52 8.56
CA ARG A 421 38.03 -7.24 8.50
C ARG A 421 38.19 -8.71 8.10
N ASN A 422 39.37 -9.30 8.33
CA ASN A 422 39.66 -10.69 7.93
C ASN A 422 39.36 -10.95 6.44
N ASP A 423 39.58 -9.92 5.60
CA ASP A 423 39.29 -9.89 4.17
C ASP A 423 37.83 -10.14 3.79
N ILE A 424 36.88 -9.85 4.70
CA ILE A 424 35.45 -9.98 4.46
C ILE A 424 34.86 -8.64 4.00
N GLN A 425 34.13 -8.68 2.89
CA GLN A 425 33.45 -7.56 2.26
C GLN A 425 31.97 -7.89 2.05
N TYR A 426 31.08 -6.93 2.35
CA TYR A 426 29.66 -7.06 2.05
C TYR A 426 29.38 -6.65 0.59
N VAL A 427 28.72 -7.53 -0.15
CA VAL A 427 28.30 -7.30 -1.53
C VAL A 427 26.78 -7.25 -1.59
N ALA A 428 26.22 -6.17 -2.14
CA ALA A 428 24.79 -5.99 -2.31
C ALA A 428 24.33 -6.58 -3.65
N PHE A 429 23.41 -7.54 -3.59
CA PHE A 429 22.76 -8.14 -4.74
C PHE A 429 21.34 -7.60 -4.89
N TYR A 430 20.96 -7.29 -6.11
CA TYR A 430 19.64 -6.76 -6.45
C TYR A 430 18.89 -7.73 -7.36
N PRO A 431 17.56 -7.81 -7.32
CA PRO A 431 16.81 -8.65 -8.24
C PRO A 431 17.16 -8.35 -9.69
N GLU A 432 17.41 -9.39 -10.49
CA GLU A 432 17.77 -9.28 -11.92
C GLU A 432 16.69 -8.50 -12.70
N LYS A 433 15.43 -8.73 -12.34
CA LYS A 433 14.24 -8.10 -12.92
C LYS A 433 13.14 -7.98 -11.86
N THR A 434 12.17 -7.12 -12.13
CA THR A 434 10.95 -7.06 -11.33
C THR A 434 10.17 -8.36 -11.48
N GLN A 435 9.70 -8.91 -10.36
CA GLN A 435 8.95 -10.15 -10.35
C GLN A 435 7.91 -10.13 -9.22
N ILE A 436 6.67 -10.52 -9.52
CA ILE A 436 5.60 -10.61 -8.53
C ILE A 436 5.76 -11.90 -7.72
N ILE A 437 5.65 -11.81 -6.40
CA ILE A 437 5.53 -12.96 -5.51
C ILE A 437 4.11 -13.51 -5.65
N GLN A 438 3.90 -14.64 -6.32
CA GLN A 438 2.54 -15.12 -6.54
C GLN A 438 1.85 -15.53 -5.22
N LYS A 439 0.53 -15.32 -5.13
CA LYS A 439 -0.31 -15.90 -4.07
C LYS A 439 -0.02 -17.40 -3.87
N GLY A 440 0.18 -17.80 -2.62
CA GLY A 440 0.54 -19.17 -2.24
C GLY A 440 2.05 -19.43 -2.08
N VAL A 441 2.93 -18.52 -2.52
CA VAL A 441 4.36 -18.58 -2.18
C VAL A 441 4.55 -18.34 -0.68
N THR A 442 5.32 -19.19 -0.01
CA THR A 442 5.59 -19.15 1.43
C THR A 442 7.04 -18.83 1.77
N SER A 443 7.98 -19.10 0.87
CA SER A 443 9.38 -18.67 1.04
C SER A 443 10.15 -18.46 -0.26
N ILE A 444 11.28 -17.76 -0.16
CA ILE A 444 12.31 -17.67 -1.19
C ILE A 444 13.53 -18.44 -0.69
N LYS A 445 13.95 -19.46 -1.45
CA LYS A 445 15.12 -20.29 -1.13
C LYS A 445 16.21 -20.09 -2.15
N PHE A 446 17.46 -19.98 -1.70
CA PHE A 446 18.61 -19.81 -2.59
C PHE A 446 19.33 -21.15 -2.76
N THR A 447 19.84 -21.40 -3.96
CA THR A 447 20.40 -22.69 -4.38
C THR A 447 21.88 -22.62 -4.72
N GLY A 448 22.42 -21.43 -4.98
CA GLY A 448 23.85 -21.25 -5.26
C GLY A 448 24.22 -19.84 -5.69
N ILE A 449 25.52 -19.57 -5.76
CA ILE A 449 26.11 -18.34 -6.30
C ILE A 449 26.93 -18.65 -7.55
N THR A 450 26.96 -17.72 -8.52
CA THR A 450 27.72 -17.82 -9.77
C THR A 450 28.54 -16.53 -9.96
N PRO A 451 29.84 -16.57 -10.31
CA PRO A 451 30.72 -17.73 -10.41
C PRO A 451 30.72 -18.57 -9.14
N ALA A 452 30.89 -19.89 -9.29
CA ALA A 452 30.83 -20.80 -8.16
C ALA A 452 31.94 -20.45 -7.16
N SER A 453 31.56 -20.13 -5.92
CA SER A 453 32.49 -19.98 -4.83
C SER A 453 32.96 -21.35 -4.35
N ALA A 454 34.19 -21.45 -3.84
CA ALA A 454 34.72 -22.70 -3.27
C ALA A 454 33.89 -23.27 -2.11
N LYS A 455 33.02 -22.45 -1.50
CA LYS A 455 32.09 -22.83 -0.43
C LYS A 455 30.70 -22.24 -0.64
N TRP A 456 29.70 -23.10 -0.72
CA TRP A 456 28.27 -22.75 -0.68
C TRP A 456 27.68 -23.24 0.65
N CYS A 457 26.77 -22.47 1.24
CA CYS A 457 26.22 -22.77 2.57
C CYS A 457 25.12 -23.84 2.56
N GLY A 458 24.73 -24.35 1.38
CA GLY A 458 23.75 -25.43 1.25
C GLY A 458 22.44 -25.09 1.93
N ASP A 459 21.89 -26.07 2.64
CA ASP A 459 20.63 -25.95 3.38
C ASP A 459 20.69 -25.01 4.60
N VAL A 460 21.88 -24.55 4.99
CA VAL A 460 22.07 -23.62 6.11
C VAL A 460 21.91 -22.16 5.66
N PHE A 461 21.79 -21.90 4.34
CA PHE A 461 21.54 -20.55 3.86
C PHE A 461 20.12 -20.09 4.27
N PRO A 462 19.96 -18.91 4.88
CA PRO A 462 18.66 -18.48 5.40
C PRO A 462 17.62 -18.30 4.28
N GLU A 463 16.42 -18.81 4.53
CA GLU A 463 15.27 -18.60 3.64
C GLU A 463 14.56 -17.29 3.98
N ILE A 464 14.05 -16.59 2.97
CA ILE A 464 13.17 -15.44 3.18
C ILE A 464 11.75 -15.97 3.36
N LYS A 465 11.12 -15.70 4.50
CA LYS A 465 9.69 -16.02 4.70
C LYS A 465 8.82 -14.96 4.02
N VAL A 466 7.83 -15.42 3.26
CA VAL A 466 6.87 -14.55 2.57
C VAL A 466 5.61 -14.41 3.40
N VAL A 467 5.17 -13.17 3.61
CA VAL A 467 3.95 -12.84 4.35
C VAL A 467 2.73 -13.04 3.45
N GLU A 468 1.73 -13.78 3.93
CA GLU A 468 0.44 -13.92 3.25
C GLU A 468 -0.35 -12.61 3.28
N GLN A 469 -1.06 -12.30 2.18
CA GLN A 469 -1.93 -11.14 2.12
C GLN A 469 -3.39 -11.57 2.35
N LEU A 470 -3.95 -11.12 3.47
CA LEU A 470 -5.36 -11.35 3.81
C LEU A 470 -6.29 -10.46 3.00
N VAL A 471 -7.56 -10.87 2.90
CA VAL A 471 -8.62 -10.11 2.23
C VAL A 471 -8.71 -8.70 2.81
N ARG A 472 -8.93 -7.70 1.94
CA ARG A 472 -9.12 -6.30 2.35
C ARG A 472 -10.29 -5.69 1.61
N TYR A 473 -11.27 -5.18 2.35
CA TYR A 473 -12.49 -4.59 1.82
C TYR A 473 -13.16 -3.72 2.88
N SER A 474 -13.87 -2.69 2.43
CA SER A 474 -14.65 -1.82 3.31
C SER A 474 -16.13 -2.00 3.07
N VAL A 475 -16.92 -1.96 4.15
CA VAL A 475 -18.39 -1.98 4.05
C VAL A 475 -18.92 -0.56 3.88
N GLN A 476 -19.77 -0.34 2.87
CA GLN A 476 -20.50 0.90 2.71
C GLN A 476 -21.76 0.87 3.58
N CYS A 477 -21.67 1.25 4.85
CA CYS A 477 -22.80 1.15 5.79
C CYS A 477 -24.07 1.88 5.30
N SER A 478 -23.93 2.97 4.54
CA SER A 478 -25.09 3.70 3.97
C SER A 478 -25.84 2.93 2.89
N SER A 479 -25.31 1.79 2.42
CA SER A 479 -25.92 0.96 1.37
C SER A 479 -26.73 -0.21 1.92
N ILE A 480 -26.80 -0.36 3.24
CA ILE A 480 -27.47 -1.51 3.86
C ILE A 480 -28.97 -1.43 3.59
N VAL A 481 -29.52 -2.51 3.06
CA VAL A 481 -30.95 -2.68 2.81
C VAL A 481 -31.43 -3.95 3.50
N VAL A 482 -32.51 -3.83 4.27
CA VAL A 482 -33.19 -4.96 4.92
C VAL A 482 -34.32 -5.41 4.00
N ASN A 483 -34.23 -6.64 3.48
CA ASN A 483 -35.19 -7.21 2.54
C ASN A 483 -36.09 -8.24 3.23
N GLY A 484 -37.39 -8.18 2.94
CA GLY A 484 -38.38 -9.12 3.44
C GLY A 484 -39.21 -8.60 4.62
N ASN A 485 -40.26 -9.34 4.95
CA ASN A 485 -41.14 -9.05 6.07
C ASN A 485 -40.77 -9.94 7.26
N TYR A 486 -40.53 -9.34 8.42
CA TYR A 486 -40.09 -10.07 9.59
C TYR A 486 -41.22 -10.18 10.61
N LEU A 487 -41.75 -11.40 10.72
CA LEU A 487 -42.87 -11.72 11.60
C LEU A 487 -42.42 -12.69 12.69
N VAL A 488 -43.07 -12.62 13.84
CA VAL A 488 -42.84 -13.55 14.96
C VAL A 488 -43.29 -14.96 14.57
N ASN A 489 -42.48 -15.96 14.89
CA ASN A 489 -42.72 -17.39 14.67
C ASN A 489 -43.00 -17.80 13.21
N THR A 490 -42.48 -17.03 12.24
CA THR A 490 -42.58 -17.38 10.81
C THR A 490 -41.23 -17.79 10.23
N ASP A 491 -41.24 -18.62 9.19
CA ASP A 491 -40.05 -18.90 8.39
C ASP A 491 -39.57 -17.61 7.68
N ILE A 492 -38.34 -17.19 8.01
CA ILE A 492 -37.69 -16.01 7.44
C ILE A 492 -36.55 -16.38 6.47
N SER A 493 -36.40 -17.64 6.08
CA SER A 493 -35.28 -18.12 5.24
C SER A 493 -35.12 -17.41 3.89
N GLN A 494 -36.20 -16.83 3.37
CA GLN A 494 -36.21 -16.06 2.12
C GLN A 494 -35.84 -14.59 2.30
N ASN A 495 -35.78 -14.09 3.54
CA ASN A 495 -35.42 -12.71 3.84
C ASN A 495 -33.90 -12.53 3.82
N SER A 496 -33.43 -11.28 3.83
CA SER A 496 -31.99 -10.99 3.86
C SER A 496 -31.63 -9.57 4.26
N ILE A 497 -30.33 -9.36 4.49
CA ILE A 497 -29.72 -8.03 4.58
C ILE A 497 -28.70 -7.91 3.44
N SER A 498 -28.90 -6.95 2.53
CA SER A 498 -27.97 -6.67 1.44
C SER A 498 -27.08 -5.48 1.77
N LEU A 499 -25.81 -5.53 1.40
CA LEU A 499 -24.85 -4.44 1.60
C LEU A 499 -23.82 -4.38 0.46
N LYS A 500 -23.40 -3.17 0.09
CA LYS A 500 -22.30 -2.94 -0.84
C LYS A 500 -20.98 -2.91 -0.09
N ILE A 501 -19.97 -3.52 -0.69
CA ILE A 501 -18.60 -3.52 -0.21
C ILE A 501 -17.67 -3.06 -1.33
N ASN A 502 -16.56 -2.44 -0.95
CA ASN A 502 -15.48 -2.12 -1.87
C ASN A 502 -14.25 -2.96 -1.52
N VAL A 503 -13.87 -3.87 -2.42
CA VAL A 503 -12.77 -4.82 -2.21
C VAL A 503 -11.48 -4.21 -2.73
N ASP A 504 -10.53 -4.01 -1.83
CA ASP A 504 -9.20 -3.51 -2.14
C ASP A 504 -8.23 -4.66 -2.47
N TYR A 505 -8.40 -5.81 -1.82
CA TYR A 505 -7.59 -7.01 -2.06
C TYR A 505 -8.46 -8.29 -2.00
N PRO A 506 -8.54 -9.06 -3.11
CA PRO A 506 -9.42 -10.23 -3.22
C PRO A 506 -9.01 -11.38 -2.30
N GLY A 507 -9.98 -12.15 -1.82
CA GLY A 507 -9.76 -13.24 -0.87
C GLY A 507 -11.06 -13.81 -0.32
N ALA A 508 -10.95 -14.85 0.49
CA ALA A 508 -12.08 -15.40 1.22
C ALA A 508 -12.60 -14.33 2.21
N TYR A 509 -13.92 -14.23 2.36
CA TYR A 509 -14.56 -13.28 3.26
C TYR A 509 -15.60 -13.98 4.14
N SER A 510 -15.84 -13.38 5.31
CA SER A 510 -16.88 -13.75 6.25
C SER A 510 -17.50 -12.49 6.86
N ILE A 511 -18.81 -12.36 6.72
CA ILE A 511 -19.60 -11.25 7.27
C ILE A 511 -20.74 -11.84 8.08
N SER A 512 -20.92 -11.38 9.30
CA SER A 512 -21.96 -11.86 10.20
C SER A 512 -22.53 -10.74 11.07
N THR A 513 -23.68 -11.00 11.68
CA THR A 513 -24.23 -10.16 12.72
C THR A 513 -24.13 -10.80 14.10
N ASN A 514 -24.31 -10.02 15.16
CA ASN A 514 -24.71 -10.57 16.45
C ASN A 514 -26.07 -11.30 16.36
N THR A 515 -26.36 -12.16 17.33
CA THR A 515 -27.66 -12.82 17.47
C THR A 515 -28.57 -11.98 18.35
N LEU A 516 -29.76 -11.64 17.85
CA LEU A 516 -30.82 -10.97 18.60
C LEU A 516 -32.12 -11.74 18.42
N ASN A 517 -32.83 -12.00 19.52
CA ASN A 517 -34.12 -12.70 19.49
C ASN A 517 -34.03 -14.01 18.67
N GLU A 518 -32.99 -14.80 18.97
CA GLU A 518 -32.64 -16.09 18.34
C GLU A 518 -32.30 -16.03 16.84
N VAL A 519 -32.19 -14.84 16.24
CA VAL A 519 -31.86 -14.66 14.82
C VAL A 519 -30.53 -13.97 14.63
N SER A 520 -29.72 -14.46 13.70
CA SER A 520 -28.51 -13.81 13.18
C SER A 520 -28.47 -13.87 11.66
N PHE A 521 -27.66 -13.02 11.03
CA PHE A 521 -27.48 -13.00 9.57
C PHE A 521 -26.01 -13.21 9.23
N SER A 522 -25.72 -13.98 8.18
CA SER A 522 -24.34 -14.21 7.74
C SER A 522 -24.20 -14.48 6.24
N ALA A 523 -23.01 -14.22 5.70
CA ALA A 523 -22.56 -14.65 4.40
C ALA A 523 -21.05 -14.91 4.42
N SER A 524 -20.61 -15.88 3.62
CA SER A 524 -19.20 -16.17 3.40
C SER A 524 -18.97 -16.56 1.94
N GLY A 525 -17.79 -16.27 1.41
CA GLY A 525 -17.43 -16.59 0.03
C GLY A 525 -16.02 -16.14 -0.30
N THR A 526 -15.74 -15.91 -1.59
CA THR A 526 -14.45 -15.42 -2.07
C THR A 526 -14.65 -14.29 -3.06
N PHE A 527 -13.95 -13.16 -2.88
CA PHE A 527 -13.79 -12.16 -3.92
C PHE A 527 -12.69 -12.60 -4.87
N ASP A 528 -12.99 -12.64 -6.17
CA ASP A 528 -12.07 -13.01 -7.25
C ASP A 528 -11.35 -11.80 -7.86
N ARG A 529 -11.91 -10.59 -7.67
CA ARG A 529 -11.36 -9.32 -8.15
C ARG A 529 -11.65 -8.16 -7.21
N ALA A 530 -10.80 -7.14 -7.29
CA ALA A 530 -11.01 -5.86 -6.61
C ALA A 530 -12.21 -5.10 -7.21
N GLY A 531 -12.72 -4.13 -6.45
CA GLY A 531 -13.85 -3.28 -6.84
C GLY A 531 -15.11 -3.53 -6.02
N GLN A 532 -16.23 -2.99 -6.49
CA GLN A 532 -17.48 -2.99 -5.75
C GLN A 532 -18.26 -4.30 -5.94
N HIS A 533 -18.71 -4.89 -4.84
CA HIS A 533 -19.55 -6.10 -4.82
C HIS A 533 -20.79 -5.88 -3.95
N VAL A 534 -21.83 -6.70 -4.16
CA VAL A 534 -23.02 -6.77 -3.30
C VAL A 534 -23.01 -8.11 -2.58
N VAL A 535 -23.12 -8.07 -1.26
CA VAL A 535 -23.22 -9.27 -0.42
C VAL A 535 -24.60 -9.33 0.21
N GLU A 536 -25.19 -10.52 0.23
CA GLU A 536 -26.49 -10.79 0.82
C GLU A 536 -26.31 -11.71 2.04
N LEU A 537 -26.56 -11.18 3.24
CA LEU A 537 -26.54 -11.93 4.48
C LEU A 537 -27.87 -12.68 4.65
N LYS A 538 -27.81 -13.99 4.80
CA LYS A 538 -28.99 -14.85 5.00
C LYS A 538 -29.25 -15.05 6.50
N PRO A 539 -30.52 -15.03 6.94
CA PRO A 539 -30.88 -15.25 8.32
C PRO A 539 -30.73 -16.72 8.72
N SER A 540 -30.51 -16.93 10.01
CA SER A 540 -30.63 -18.22 10.70
C SER A 540 -31.47 -18.03 11.96
N GLY A 541 -32.40 -18.94 12.23
CA GLY A 541 -33.35 -18.86 13.35
C GLY A 541 -34.69 -18.22 12.98
N ASN A 542 -35.58 -18.09 13.96
CA ASN A 542 -36.89 -17.44 13.82
C ASN A 542 -37.17 -16.55 15.05
N TYR A 543 -37.75 -15.37 14.82
CA TYR A 543 -38.05 -14.44 15.91
C TYR A 543 -39.13 -14.96 16.87
N LYS A 544 -38.94 -14.77 18.18
CA LYS A 544 -39.91 -15.13 19.23
C LYS A 544 -40.72 -13.95 19.75
N GLN A 545 -40.18 -12.75 19.63
CA GLN A 545 -40.82 -11.52 20.09
C GLN A 545 -40.83 -10.43 19.02
N GLY A 546 -41.85 -9.59 19.01
CA GLY A 546 -41.89 -8.40 18.15
C GLY A 546 -40.98 -7.29 18.71
N GLY A 547 -40.50 -6.41 17.85
CA GLY A 547 -39.68 -5.28 18.26
C GLY A 547 -38.78 -4.73 17.17
N ARG A 548 -38.18 -3.58 17.45
CA ARG A 548 -37.20 -2.93 16.59
C ARG A 548 -35.80 -3.37 17.03
N LEU A 549 -35.16 -4.24 16.26
CA LEU A 549 -33.89 -4.89 16.63
C LEU A 549 -32.72 -4.30 15.82
N THR A 550 -31.73 -3.75 16.51
CA THR A 550 -30.53 -3.18 15.87
C THR A 550 -29.40 -4.20 15.83
N TYR A 551 -29.16 -4.75 14.65
CA TYR A 551 -28.08 -5.69 14.37
C TYR A 551 -26.75 -4.97 14.14
N MET A 552 -25.70 -5.48 14.77
CA MET A 552 -24.31 -5.11 14.52
C MET A 552 -23.74 -6.05 13.47
N ILE A 553 -23.29 -5.52 12.34
CA ILE A 553 -22.63 -6.27 11.26
C ILE A 553 -21.12 -6.15 11.46
N SER A 554 -20.43 -7.29 11.49
CA SER A 554 -18.97 -7.42 11.61
C SER A 554 -18.38 -8.19 10.44
N THR A 555 -17.14 -7.88 10.07
CA THR A 555 -16.44 -8.52 8.97
C THR A 555 -15.04 -8.99 9.37
N ASP A 556 -14.48 -9.94 8.60
CA ASP A 556 -13.11 -10.43 8.73
C ASP A 556 -12.06 -9.53 8.04
N SER A 557 -12.47 -8.36 7.56
CA SER A 557 -11.57 -7.48 6.84
C SER A 557 -10.57 -6.77 7.76
N GLN A 558 -9.34 -6.63 7.29
CA GLN A 558 -8.23 -6.03 8.05
C GLN A 558 -8.11 -4.50 7.84
N SER A 559 -8.98 -3.87 7.05
CA SER A 559 -8.94 -2.42 6.80
C SER A 559 -10.27 -1.87 6.30
N GLY A 560 -10.54 -0.58 6.55
CA GLY A 560 -11.78 0.10 6.18
C GLY A 560 -12.85 0.00 7.27
N ASN A 561 -14.10 0.34 6.92
CA ASN A 561 -15.23 0.15 7.83
C ASN A 561 -15.53 -1.34 7.98
N THR A 562 -15.18 -1.90 9.13
CA THR A 562 -15.38 -3.31 9.48
C THR A 562 -16.60 -3.56 10.36
N VAL A 563 -17.26 -2.49 10.81
CA VAL A 563 -18.45 -2.53 11.66
C VAL A 563 -19.50 -1.57 11.13
N CYS A 564 -20.72 -2.08 10.93
CA CYS A 564 -21.90 -1.29 10.61
C CYS A 564 -23.07 -1.71 11.50
N SER A 565 -24.17 -0.97 11.47
CA SER A 565 -25.42 -1.41 12.08
C SER A 565 -26.59 -1.22 11.14
N THR A 566 -27.63 -2.04 11.33
CA THR A 566 -28.92 -1.88 10.66
C THR A 566 -30.05 -2.30 11.59
N THR A 567 -31.26 -1.87 11.29
CA THR A 567 -32.44 -2.19 12.09
C THR A 567 -33.40 -3.08 11.33
N VAL A 568 -33.74 -4.21 11.93
CA VAL A 568 -34.82 -5.09 11.47
C VAL A 568 -36.04 -4.84 12.34
N ASN A 569 -37.17 -4.50 11.72
CA ASN A 569 -38.44 -4.30 12.41
C ASN A 569 -39.24 -5.60 12.37
N VAL A 570 -39.39 -6.25 13.52
CA VAL A 570 -40.13 -7.50 13.68
C VAL A 570 -41.52 -7.18 14.22
N VAL A 571 -42.57 -7.61 13.54
CA VAL A 571 -43.96 -7.36 13.97
C VAL A 571 -44.69 -8.66 14.30
N ASN A 572 -45.69 -8.56 15.17
CA ASN A 572 -46.58 -9.69 15.45
C ASN A 572 -47.53 -9.92 14.25
N ARG A 573 -48.27 -11.03 14.27
CA ARG A 573 -49.28 -11.32 13.25
C ARG A 573 -50.51 -10.38 13.40
N ASP A 574 -51.09 -9.98 12.27
CA ASP A 574 -52.43 -9.39 12.21
C ASP A 574 -53.50 -10.47 12.36
N ILE A 575 -54.52 -10.22 13.18
CA ILE A 575 -55.60 -11.19 13.44
C ILE A 575 -56.90 -10.69 12.83
N VAL A 576 -57.52 -11.52 11.99
CA VAL A 576 -58.83 -11.24 11.39
C VAL A 576 -59.90 -12.09 12.06
N VAL A 577 -60.86 -11.43 12.71
CA VAL A 577 -62.00 -12.07 13.39
C VAL A 577 -63.27 -11.84 12.58
N LEU A 578 -63.98 -12.91 12.22
CA LEU A 578 -65.26 -12.86 11.54
C LEU A 578 -66.39 -13.17 12.53
N THR A 579 -67.23 -12.19 12.81
CA THR A 579 -68.47 -12.41 13.57
C THR A 579 -69.60 -12.75 12.60
N LEU A 580 -70.22 -13.92 12.82
CA LEU A 580 -71.41 -14.36 12.12
C LEU A 580 -72.60 -14.25 13.08
N GLY A 581 -73.58 -13.42 12.73
CA GLY A 581 -74.75 -13.15 13.56
C GLY A 581 -74.80 -11.71 14.06
N HIS A 582 -75.53 -11.50 15.14
CA HIS A 582 -75.80 -10.18 15.67
C HIS A 582 -74.63 -9.67 16.52
N VAL A 583 -74.00 -8.57 16.09
CA VAL A 583 -72.72 -8.06 16.64
C VAL A 583 -72.74 -7.64 18.11
N ASN A 584 -73.90 -7.47 18.74
CA ASN A 584 -73.99 -7.19 20.18
C ASN A 584 -73.55 -8.38 21.04
N TYR A 585 -73.62 -9.59 20.48
CA TYR A 585 -73.32 -10.85 21.14
C TYR A 585 -71.94 -11.40 20.76
N GLY A 586 -71.19 -10.65 19.96
CA GLY A 586 -69.82 -10.95 19.55
C GLY A 586 -69.02 -9.66 19.40
N ALA A 587 -68.06 -9.65 18.48
CA ALA A 587 -67.29 -8.46 18.15
C ALA A 587 -67.88 -7.71 16.93
N SER A 588 -67.74 -6.38 16.91
CA SER A 588 -68.25 -5.50 15.86
C SER A 588 -67.14 -4.72 15.14
N PRO A 589 -67.22 -4.53 13.80
CA PRO A 589 -66.28 -3.72 13.04
C PRO A 589 -66.27 -2.23 13.42
N SER A 590 -67.42 -1.68 13.85
CA SER A 590 -67.56 -0.25 14.17
C SER A 590 -67.27 0.08 15.64
N GLY A 591 -66.95 -0.93 16.47
CA GLY A 591 -66.79 -0.78 17.91
C GLY A 591 -68.12 -0.39 18.58
N ASN A 592 -68.82 -1.36 19.17
CA ASN A 592 -70.01 -1.08 19.97
C ASN A 592 -69.70 -1.10 21.48
N THR A 593 -70.65 -0.65 22.29
CA THR A 593 -70.55 -0.61 23.76
C THR A 593 -70.77 -1.99 24.42
N TYR A 594 -70.76 -3.07 23.64
CA TYR A 594 -70.92 -4.42 24.18
C TYR A 594 -69.57 -5.08 24.42
N ALA A 595 -69.51 -5.92 25.44
CA ALA A 595 -68.28 -6.50 25.95
C ALA A 595 -67.45 -7.23 24.89
N GLY A 596 -68.08 -7.94 23.95
CA GLY A 596 -67.38 -8.63 22.87
C GLY A 596 -66.49 -7.68 22.04
N SER A 597 -67.03 -6.54 21.60
CA SER A 597 -66.25 -5.52 20.89
C SER A 597 -65.30 -4.75 21.82
N ALA A 598 -65.77 -4.34 23.00
CA ALA A 598 -65.00 -3.49 23.90
C ALA A 598 -63.74 -4.18 24.45
N ILE A 599 -63.83 -5.48 24.73
CA ILE A 599 -62.70 -6.29 25.22
C ILE A 599 -61.73 -6.57 24.07
N LEU A 600 -62.23 -6.97 22.91
CA LEU A 600 -61.39 -7.38 21.77
C LEU A 600 -60.68 -6.20 21.10
N ASN A 601 -61.34 -5.04 20.98
CA ASN A 601 -60.76 -3.84 20.37
C ASN A 601 -59.92 -3.01 21.36
N SER A 602 -59.84 -3.41 22.63
CA SER A 602 -59.01 -2.70 23.61
C SER A 602 -57.53 -2.93 23.33
N VAL A 603 -56.81 -1.83 23.10
CA VAL A 603 -55.35 -1.86 22.90
C VAL A 603 -54.58 -2.33 24.14
N LYS A 604 -55.19 -2.25 25.33
CA LYS A 604 -54.61 -2.79 26.57
C LYS A 604 -54.66 -4.32 26.59
N ASN A 605 -55.70 -4.88 25.99
CA ASN A 605 -55.88 -6.33 25.92
C ASN A 605 -55.15 -6.93 24.71
N PHE A 606 -55.37 -6.38 23.52
CA PHE A 606 -54.88 -6.93 22.25
C PHE A 606 -54.25 -5.83 21.38
N SER A 607 -52.93 -5.69 21.47
CA SER A 607 -52.14 -4.76 20.62
C SER A 607 -50.67 -5.18 20.64
N PRO A 608 -49.77 -4.47 19.94
CA PRO A 608 -48.34 -4.78 20.03
C PRO A 608 -47.78 -4.74 21.45
N ASN A 609 -48.42 -3.95 22.34
CA ASN A 609 -48.05 -3.77 23.75
C ASN A 609 -49.17 -4.18 24.73
N GLY A 610 -50.20 -4.89 24.24
CA GLY A 610 -51.31 -5.36 25.07
C GLY A 610 -50.92 -6.61 25.87
N ILE A 611 -51.84 -7.10 26.71
CA ILE A 611 -51.67 -8.37 27.44
C ILE A 611 -51.41 -9.54 26.46
N VAL A 612 -52.07 -9.53 25.30
CA VAL A 612 -51.84 -10.47 24.20
C VAL A 612 -51.27 -9.72 22.98
N ASN A 613 -50.02 -10.03 22.64
CA ASN A 613 -49.28 -9.30 21.61
C ASN A 613 -49.77 -9.68 20.20
N VAL A 614 -50.37 -8.73 19.48
CA VAL A 614 -50.79 -8.84 18.07
C VAL A 614 -50.44 -7.55 17.34
N ASN A 615 -50.27 -7.56 16.02
CA ASN A 615 -50.00 -6.31 15.31
C ASN A 615 -51.27 -5.45 15.21
N SER A 616 -52.37 -6.06 14.80
CA SER A 616 -53.70 -5.46 14.83
C SER A 616 -54.79 -6.53 14.92
N ILE A 617 -55.99 -6.13 15.34
CA ILE A 617 -57.21 -6.93 15.20
C ILE A 617 -58.15 -6.23 14.22
N ARG A 618 -58.60 -6.97 13.21
CA ARG A 618 -59.64 -6.53 12.28
C ARG A 618 -60.88 -7.40 12.43
N VAL A 619 -62.00 -6.78 12.79
CA VAL A 619 -63.29 -7.47 12.92
C VAL A 619 -64.11 -7.31 11.65
N LEU A 620 -64.69 -8.40 11.18
CA LEU A 620 -65.53 -8.49 9.98
C LEU A 620 -66.88 -9.09 10.31
N THR A 621 -67.87 -8.84 9.46
CA THR A 621 -69.22 -9.41 9.57
C THR A 621 -69.76 -9.78 8.19
N THR A 622 -70.52 -10.86 8.11
CA THR A 622 -71.28 -11.23 6.91
C THR A 622 -72.49 -12.09 7.26
N GLY A 623 -73.46 -12.16 6.35
CA GLY A 623 -74.57 -13.12 6.38
C GLY A 623 -74.43 -14.26 5.36
N TYR A 624 -73.30 -14.35 4.65
CA TYR A 624 -73.06 -15.39 3.65
C TYR A 624 -73.02 -16.78 4.27
N GLN A 625 -73.50 -17.77 3.53
CA GLN A 625 -73.54 -19.18 3.90
C GLN A 625 -72.85 -20.02 2.81
N GLY A 626 -72.46 -21.25 3.14
CA GLY A 626 -71.86 -22.19 2.19
C GLY A 626 -70.67 -21.60 1.42
N GLU A 627 -70.61 -21.81 0.11
CA GLU A 627 -69.45 -21.43 -0.70
C GLU A 627 -69.17 -19.93 -0.75
N HIS A 628 -70.20 -19.08 -0.66
CA HIS A 628 -70.00 -17.63 -0.55
C HIS A 628 -69.28 -17.25 0.76
N LEU A 629 -69.56 -17.96 1.86
CA LEU A 629 -68.83 -17.78 3.12
C LEU A 629 -67.38 -18.24 2.98
N ARG A 630 -67.14 -19.40 2.35
CA ARG A 630 -65.78 -19.90 2.09
C ARG A 630 -64.95 -18.87 1.32
N ASN A 631 -65.49 -18.35 0.22
CA ASN A 631 -64.81 -17.34 -0.59
C ASN A 631 -64.54 -16.05 0.21
N TYR A 632 -65.49 -15.63 1.04
CA TYR A 632 -65.30 -14.47 1.91
C TYR A 632 -64.17 -14.69 2.94
N ILE A 633 -64.11 -15.86 3.56
CA ILE A 633 -63.05 -16.26 4.49
C ILE A 633 -61.67 -16.20 3.83
N ILE A 634 -61.54 -16.77 2.62
CA ILE A 634 -60.27 -16.80 1.86
C ILE A 634 -59.84 -15.38 1.49
N ASN A 635 -60.73 -14.61 0.86
CA ASN A 635 -60.41 -13.27 0.36
C ASN A 635 -60.05 -12.30 1.48
N ASN A 636 -60.61 -12.50 2.67
CA ASN A 636 -60.34 -11.65 3.82
C ASN A 636 -59.28 -12.21 4.77
N LYS A 637 -58.70 -13.38 4.49
CA LYS A 637 -57.71 -14.06 5.34
C LYS A 637 -58.21 -14.21 6.79
N VAL A 638 -59.45 -14.67 6.96
CA VAL A 638 -60.06 -14.81 8.29
C VAL A 638 -59.31 -15.85 9.13
N ASP A 639 -58.99 -15.52 10.38
CA ASP A 639 -58.27 -16.38 11.32
C ASP A 639 -59.20 -17.03 12.35
N ILE A 640 -60.16 -16.26 12.87
CA ILE A 640 -61.11 -16.69 13.92
C ILE A 640 -62.54 -16.41 13.46
N ILE A 641 -63.45 -17.35 13.68
CA ILE A 641 -64.89 -17.19 13.45
C ILE A 641 -65.62 -17.25 14.78
N LEU A 642 -66.38 -16.20 15.09
CA LEU A 642 -67.34 -16.14 16.20
C LEU A 642 -68.75 -16.33 15.63
N ASN A 643 -69.30 -17.52 15.77
CA ASN A 643 -70.70 -17.77 15.43
C ASN A 643 -71.58 -17.48 16.66
N VAL A 644 -72.40 -16.43 16.57
CA VAL A 644 -73.21 -15.91 17.67
C VAL A 644 -74.70 -15.92 17.31
N ILE A 645 -75.57 -15.58 18.26
CA ILE A 645 -77.01 -15.48 18.03
C ILE A 645 -77.33 -14.62 16.79
N GLY A 646 -78.31 -15.06 16.01
CA GLY A 646 -78.73 -14.43 14.76
C GLY A 646 -78.10 -15.03 13.51
N TYR A 647 -77.25 -16.06 13.64
CA TYR A 647 -76.71 -16.81 12.50
C TYR A 647 -76.93 -18.32 12.64
N ASN A 648 -77.89 -18.82 11.86
CA ASN A 648 -78.22 -20.25 11.82
C ASN A 648 -77.45 -20.91 10.67
N ALA A 649 -76.39 -21.65 10.98
CA ALA A 649 -75.57 -22.32 9.97
C ALA A 649 -76.35 -23.46 9.30
N ASN A 650 -76.49 -23.41 7.97
CA ASN A 650 -77.04 -24.53 7.21
C ASN A 650 -75.99 -25.63 6.98
N GLN A 651 -76.41 -26.78 6.44
CA GLN A 651 -75.52 -27.92 6.21
C GLN A 651 -74.27 -27.57 5.37
N ALA A 652 -74.40 -26.72 4.35
CA ALA A 652 -73.29 -26.29 3.52
C ALA A 652 -72.28 -25.45 4.32
N THR A 653 -72.76 -24.59 5.23
CA THR A 653 -71.92 -23.81 6.15
C THR A 653 -71.22 -24.69 7.18
N LEU A 654 -71.85 -25.76 7.68
CA LEU A 654 -71.18 -26.71 8.57
C LEU A 654 -69.97 -27.36 7.87
N SER A 655 -70.07 -27.67 6.57
CA SER A 655 -68.93 -28.16 5.79
C SER A 655 -67.82 -27.11 5.62
N VAL A 656 -68.17 -25.81 5.58
CA VAL A 656 -67.18 -24.72 5.57
C VAL A 656 -66.50 -24.58 6.92
N PHE A 657 -67.25 -24.70 8.02
CA PHE A 657 -66.70 -24.73 9.37
C PHE A 657 -65.72 -25.89 9.57
N ASP A 658 -66.06 -27.08 9.08
CA ASP A 658 -65.18 -28.26 9.15
C ASP A 658 -63.87 -28.02 8.38
N TRP A 659 -63.97 -27.54 7.14
CA TRP A 659 -62.80 -27.14 6.34
C TRP A 659 -61.97 -26.05 7.03
N PHE A 660 -62.62 -25.04 7.60
CA PHE A 660 -61.92 -23.91 8.22
C PHE A 660 -61.06 -24.37 9.41
N VAL A 661 -61.60 -25.28 10.23
CA VAL A 661 -60.90 -25.82 11.40
C VAL A 661 -59.87 -26.88 11.00
N LYS A 662 -60.22 -27.85 10.15
CA LYS A 662 -59.34 -28.98 9.80
C LYS A 662 -58.26 -28.60 8.78
N THR A 663 -58.61 -27.82 7.75
CA THR A 663 -57.73 -27.50 6.62
C THR A 663 -57.07 -26.14 6.78
N GLU A 664 -57.84 -25.07 7.01
CA GLU A 664 -57.28 -23.72 7.16
C GLU A 664 -56.66 -23.46 8.53
N LYS A 665 -56.80 -24.41 9.47
CA LYS A 665 -56.31 -24.30 10.86
C LYS A 665 -56.77 -23.02 11.55
N GLY A 666 -57.96 -22.52 11.19
CA GLY A 666 -58.59 -21.39 11.85
C GLY A 666 -59.29 -21.83 13.14
N VAL A 667 -59.73 -20.84 13.94
CA VAL A 667 -60.47 -21.09 15.18
C VAL A 667 -61.94 -20.79 15.01
N LEU A 668 -62.80 -21.75 15.30
CA LEU A 668 -64.26 -21.60 15.30
C LEU A 668 -64.80 -21.65 16.72
N ILE A 669 -65.54 -20.62 17.12
CA ILE A 669 -66.24 -20.54 18.39
C ILE A 669 -67.74 -20.47 18.11
N ILE A 670 -68.50 -21.44 18.62
CA ILE A 670 -69.96 -21.50 18.48
C ILE A 670 -70.61 -21.16 19.81
N ASN A 671 -71.55 -20.22 19.79
CA ASN A 671 -72.37 -19.80 20.93
C ASN A 671 -73.84 -20.09 20.57
N ASP A 672 -74.53 -20.91 21.38
CA ASP A 672 -75.84 -21.50 21.01
C ASP A 672 -76.99 -20.97 21.88
N GLU A 673 -78.16 -20.64 21.33
CA GLU A 673 -79.23 -20.00 22.13
C GLU A 673 -80.64 -20.61 22.00
N ASN A 674 -81.23 -20.82 20.81
CA ASN A 674 -82.67 -21.18 20.83
C ASN A 674 -83.26 -22.06 19.71
N THR A 675 -82.54 -22.49 18.68
CA THR A 675 -83.12 -23.43 17.67
C THR A 675 -82.11 -24.33 16.94
N VAL A 676 -80.82 -24.28 17.31
CA VAL A 676 -79.70 -24.73 16.47
C VAL A 676 -78.90 -25.88 17.11
N HIS A 677 -79.28 -26.31 18.33
CA HIS A 677 -78.64 -27.40 19.07
C HIS A 677 -78.48 -28.69 18.26
N THR A 678 -79.37 -28.96 17.30
CA THR A 678 -79.22 -30.09 16.37
C THR A 678 -78.04 -29.91 15.43
N SER A 679 -77.83 -28.72 14.86
CA SER A 679 -76.73 -28.45 13.94
C SER A 679 -75.38 -28.22 14.65
N SER A 680 -75.38 -27.60 15.85
CA SER A 680 -74.19 -27.51 16.71
C SER A 680 -73.74 -28.90 17.13
N LYS A 681 -74.68 -29.76 17.57
CA LYS A 681 -74.41 -31.16 17.88
C LYS A 681 -73.91 -31.91 16.65
N GLN A 682 -74.61 -31.83 15.51
CA GLN A 682 -74.20 -32.48 14.26
C GLN A 682 -72.79 -32.07 13.85
N PHE A 683 -72.45 -30.79 13.99
CA PHE A 683 -71.11 -30.30 13.70
C PHE A 683 -70.07 -30.88 14.66
N ILE A 684 -70.32 -30.84 15.97
CA ILE A 684 -69.37 -31.37 16.97
C ILE A 684 -69.15 -32.87 16.78
N GLU A 685 -70.21 -33.64 16.55
CA GLU A 685 -70.12 -35.08 16.30
C GLU A 685 -69.43 -35.38 14.96
N SER A 686 -69.65 -34.57 13.93
CA SER A 686 -68.92 -34.66 12.64
C SER A 686 -67.44 -34.29 12.78
N LEU A 687 -67.13 -33.27 13.58
CA LEU A 687 -65.77 -32.80 13.82
C LEU A 687 -64.95 -33.85 14.58
N THR A 688 -65.56 -34.49 15.59
CA THR A 688 -64.89 -35.43 16.50
C THR A 688 -65.03 -36.90 16.11
N GLY A 689 -66.02 -37.24 15.27
CA GLY A 689 -66.38 -38.62 14.94
C GLY A 689 -67.01 -39.40 16.11
N GLN A 690 -67.38 -38.73 17.20
CA GLN A 690 -67.89 -39.35 18.43
C GLN A 690 -69.12 -38.60 18.94
N SER A 691 -70.05 -39.31 19.59
CA SER A 691 -71.26 -38.66 20.13
C SER A 691 -70.93 -37.71 21.28
N VAL A 692 -71.74 -36.66 21.43
CA VAL A 692 -71.75 -35.79 22.62
C VAL A 692 -72.98 -35.99 23.50
N GLY A 693 -73.74 -37.06 23.28
CA GLY A 693 -74.93 -37.40 24.05
C GLY A 693 -76.15 -36.55 23.69
N SER A 694 -77.11 -36.43 24.61
CA SER A 694 -78.34 -35.67 24.40
C SER A 694 -78.15 -34.18 24.70
N ALA A 695 -78.80 -33.34 23.88
CA ALA A 695 -78.89 -31.91 24.14
C ALA A 695 -79.99 -31.65 25.19
N SER A 696 -79.68 -30.88 26.22
CA SER A 696 -80.62 -30.50 27.28
C SER A 696 -80.75 -28.98 27.35
N GLY A 697 -81.98 -28.47 27.26
CA GLY A 697 -82.30 -27.04 27.47
C GLY A 697 -82.57 -26.67 28.93
N LYS A 698 -82.39 -27.62 29.86
CA LYS A 698 -82.55 -27.36 31.30
C LYS A 698 -81.32 -26.60 31.79
N PHE A 699 -81.49 -25.31 32.04
CA PHE A 699 -80.41 -24.39 32.37
C PHE A 699 -80.22 -24.19 33.88
N THR A 700 -79.03 -23.74 34.26
CA THR A 700 -78.73 -23.12 35.56
C THR A 700 -78.20 -21.71 35.32
N MET A 701 -78.58 -20.72 36.13
CA MET A 701 -78.16 -19.33 35.89
C MET A 701 -76.64 -19.13 35.99
N ILE A 702 -75.97 -19.94 36.79
CA ILE A 702 -74.52 -19.99 36.94
C ILE A 702 -74.03 -21.42 36.73
N ASN A 703 -72.83 -21.55 36.18
CA ASN A 703 -72.24 -22.83 35.78
C ASN A 703 -70.79 -22.90 36.29
N PRO A 704 -70.43 -23.88 37.13
CA PRO A 704 -69.07 -24.00 37.65
C PRO A 704 -68.08 -24.40 36.56
N VAL A 705 -66.90 -23.78 36.62
CA VAL A 705 -65.71 -24.25 35.90
C VAL A 705 -65.26 -25.58 36.51
N LEU A 706 -64.99 -26.57 35.66
CA LEU A 706 -64.57 -27.90 36.09
C LEU A 706 -63.10 -27.88 36.55
N ASN A 707 -62.82 -28.54 37.68
CA ASN A 707 -61.46 -28.75 38.18
C ASN A 707 -60.57 -29.51 37.16
N SER A 708 -61.15 -30.37 36.34
CA SER A 708 -60.44 -31.07 35.26
C SER A 708 -59.91 -30.14 34.16
N ALA A 709 -60.39 -28.91 34.09
CA ALA A 709 -60.00 -27.91 33.08
C ALA A 709 -59.09 -26.81 33.64
N LYS A 710 -58.64 -26.90 34.90
CA LYS A 710 -57.86 -25.83 35.56
C LYS A 710 -56.55 -25.46 34.84
N ASP A 711 -55.96 -26.40 34.11
CA ASP A 711 -54.71 -26.19 33.37
C ASP A 711 -54.95 -25.78 31.91
N GLU A 712 -56.21 -25.70 31.47
CA GLU A 712 -56.54 -25.27 30.12
C GLU A 712 -56.41 -23.76 29.99
N SER A 713 -55.75 -23.27 28.93
CA SER A 713 -55.47 -21.84 28.76
C SER A 713 -56.70 -20.95 28.58
N ILE A 714 -57.85 -21.52 28.24
CA ILE A 714 -59.15 -20.81 28.25
C ILE A 714 -59.61 -20.54 29.70
N ILE A 715 -59.27 -21.43 30.64
CA ILE A 715 -59.62 -21.32 32.07
C ILE A 715 -58.55 -20.53 32.83
N LYS A 716 -57.28 -20.86 32.62
CA LYS A 716 -56.13 -20.20 33.22
C LYS A 716 -55.35 -19.44 32.17
N GLY A 717 -55.93 -18.33 31.73
CA GLY A 717 -55.38 -17.47 30.68
C GLY A 717 -54.81 -16.16 31.21
N PRO A 718 -54.28 -15.32 30.31
CA PRO A 718 -53.55 -14.10 30.69
C PRO A 718 -54.44 -13.00 31.30
N PHE A 719 -55.77 -13.13 31.22
CA PHE A 719 -56.72 -12.19 31.82
C PHE A 719 -57.24 -12.63 33.19
N GLY A 720 -56.87 -13.82 33.65
CA GLY A 720 -57.18 -14.31 35.00
C GLY A 720 -57.42 -15.81 35.08
N ASP A 721 -57.28 -16.35 36.28
CA ASP A 721 -57.58 -17.75 36.62
C ASP A 721 -59.08 -17.93 36.91
N LEU A 722 -59.71 -18.92 36.30
CA LEU A 722 -61.13 -19.24 36.46
C LEU A 722 -61.40 -20.50 37.31
N GLU A 723 -60.37 -21.13 37.89
CA GLU A 723 -60.54 -22.26 38.80
C GLU A 723 -61.44 -21.90 39.99
N GLY A 724 -62.45 -22.73 40.26
CA GLY A 724 -63.41 -22.52 41.34
C GLY A 724 -64.43 -21.39 41.11
N LYS A 725 -64.47 -20.80 39.91
CA LYS A 725 -65.37 -19.68 39.57
C LYS A 725 -66.59 -20.14 38.78
N TYR A 726 -67.58 -19.25 38.70
CA TYR A 726 -68.82 -19.47 37.96
C TYR A 726 -68.88 -18.65 36.67
N ILE A 727 -69.57 -19.20 35.67
CA ILE A 727 -69.88 -18.54 34.40
C ILE A 727 -71.41 -18.49 34.26
N GLY A 728 -71.95 -17.31 33.94
CA GLY A 728 -73.39 -17.07 33.88
C GLY A 728 -73.99 -17.35 32.52
N ASN A 729 -75.23 -17.83 32.50
CA ASN A 729 -76.10 -17.75 31.31
C ASN A 729 -76.74 -16.36 31.21
N ASP A 730 -77.10 -15.94 30.00
CA ASP A 730 -77.89 -14.74 29.74
C ASP A 730 -79.37 -15.12 29.68
N ALA A 731 -80.19 -14.59 30.60
CA ALA A 731 -81.62 -14.93 30.71
C ALA A 731 -81.87 -16.41 31.07
N THR A 732 -83.08 -16.91 30.75
CA THR A 732 -83.59 -18.21 31.18
C THR A 732 -83.45 -19.30 30.11
N ASN A 733 -82.32 -19.34 29.43
CA ASN A 733 -81.99 -20.32 28.40
C ASN A 733 -80.53 -20.79 28.54
N GLY A 734 -80.23 -21.93 27.91
CA GLY A 734 -78.92 -22.56 27.95
C GLY A 734 -78.97 -24.03 27.54
N TRP A 735 -78.01 -24.45 26.74
CA TRP A 735 -77.88 -25.77 26.14
C TRP A 735 -76.68 -26.52 26.70
N TYR A 736 -76.86 -27.81 26.95
CA TYR A 736 -75.86 -28.67 27.57
C TYR A 736 -75.83 -30.03 26.89
N PHE A 737 -74.67 -30.67 26.93
CA PHE A 737 -74.45 -32.01 26.38
C PHE A 737 -73.98 -32.97 27.47
N ASP A 738 -74.64 -34.12 27.63
CA ASP A 738 -74.35 -35.09 28.70
C ASP A 738 -73.29 -36.16 28.34
N GLY A 739 -72.91 -36.27 27.07
CA GLY A 739 -71.93 -37.26 26.59
C GLY A 739 -70.51 -36.73 26.38
N VAL A 740 -70.25 -35.43 26.60
CA VAL A 740 -68.95 -34.80 26.29
C VAL A 740 -67.80 -35.42 27.08
N SER A 741 -68.02 -35.81 28.34
CA SER A 741 -67.00 -36.44 29.18
C SER A 741 -66.51 -37.80 28.65
N ASN A 742 -67.31 -38.45 27.79
CA ASN A 742 -66.94 -39.73 27.14
C ASN A 742 -66.26 -39.52 25.79
N ASN A 743 -66.19 -38.28 25.29
CA ASN A 743 -65.60 -37.96 23.99
C ASN A 743 -64.09 -37.74 24.14
N SER A 744 -63.29 -38.59 23.49
CA SER A 744 -61.83 -38.56 23.64
C SER A 744 -61.16 -37.37 22.95
N GLN A 745 -61.86 -36.67 22.06
CA GLN A 745 -61.37 -35.50 21.31
C GLN A 745 -61.68 -34.16 21.97
N LEU A 746 -62.57 -34.13 22.96
CA LEU A 746 -63.04 -32.90 23.62
C LEU A 746 -62.50 -32.78 25.05
N THR A 747 -62.28 -31.54 25.48
CA THR A 747 -62.08 -31.21 26.89
C THR A 747 -63.34 -30.51 27.42
N PRO A 748 -64.04 -31.09 28.41
CA PRO A 748 -65.13 -30.39 29.10
C PRO A 748 -64.56 -29.29 29.99
N LEU A 749 -65.09 -28.07 29.87
CA LEU A 749 -64.59 -26.89 30.59
C LEU A 749 -65.53 -26.45 31.72
N ILE A 750 -66.83 -26.40 31.44
CA ILE A 750 -67.84 -25.80 32.33
C ILE A 750 -69.08 -26.69 32.32
N ALA A 751 -69.61 -27.00 33.50
CA ALA A 751 -70.75 -27.91 33.66
C ALA A 751 -71.98 -27.22 34.26
N ARG A 752 -73.14 -27.84 34.10
CA ARG A 752 -74.39 -27.40 34.71
C ARG A 752 -74.33 -27.48 36.24
N ASN A 753 -74.82 -26.44 36.92
CA ASN A 753 -74.80 -26.34 38.39
C ASN A 753 -75.97 -27.08 39.06
N ASP A 754 -76.20 -28.34 38.69
CA ASP A 754 -77.24 -29.19 39.29
C ASP A 754 -76.74 -30.62 39.58
N GLY A 755 -75.43 -30.85 39.49
CA GLY A 755 -74.80 -32.15 39.73
C GLY A 755 -74.99 -33.18 38.61
N SER A 756 -75.67 -32.84 37.52
CA SER A 756 -75.93 -33.78 36.41
C SER A 756 -74.71 -34.12 35.54
N GLY A 757 -73.62 -33.35 35.63
CA GLY A 757 -72.43 -33.51 34.80
C GLY A 757 -72.60 -33.07 33.33
N ALA A 758 -73.76 -32.52 32.95
CA ALA A 758 -73.99 -31.99 31.61
C ALA A 758 -73.10 -30.78 31.33
N ILE A 759 -72.45 -30.75 30.15
CA ILE A 759 -71.41 -29.78 29.81
C ILE A 759 -71.99 -28.61 29.03
N TRP A 760 -71.72 -27.40 29.52
CA TRP A 760 -72.10 -26.12 28.93
C TRP A 760 -71.00 -25.57 28.02
N GLY A 761 -69.75 -25.64 28.47
CA GLY A 761 -68.59 -25.12 27.76
C GLY A 761 -67.59 -26.23 27.48
N LEU A 762 -67.10 -26.32 26.24
CA LEU A 762 -66.14 -27.33 25.81
C LEU A 762 -65.19 -26.78 24.74
N LYS A 763 -64.05 -27.46 24.55
CA LYS A 763 -63.16 -27.25 23.40
C LYS A 763 -62.68 -28.57 22.80
N HIS A 764 -62.18 -28.51 21.58
CA HIS A 764 -61.42 -29.61 21.00
C HIS A 764 -59.99 -29.64 21.56
N LYS A 765 -59.42 -30.84 21.74
CA LYS A 765 -58.06 -31.00 22.30
C LYS A 765 -56.96 -30.46 21.41
N SER A 766 -57.02 -30.77 20.10
CA SER A 766 -56.00 -30.43 19.10
C SER A 766 -56.42 -29.45 17.99
N LEU A 767 -57.71 -29.20 17.81
CA LEU A 767 -58.24 -28.33 16.76
C LEU A 767 -58.70 -27.00 17.35
N GLY A 768 -58.69 -25.95 16.52
CA GLY A 768 -59.20 -24.63 16.88
C GLY A 768 -60.72 -24.62 16.96
N PHE A 769 -61.31 -25.27 17.96
CA PHE A 769 -62.76 -25.31 18.14
C PHE A 769 -63.17 -25.17 19.61
N ALA A 770 -64.15 -24.32 19.88
CA ALA A 770 -64.81 -24.20 21.17
C ALA A 770 -66.33 -24.01 21.03
N PHE A 771 -67.08 -24.46 22.02
CA PHE A 771 -68.53 -24.32 22.08
C PHE A 771 -68.97 -23.86 23.47
N PHE A 772 -69.97 -22.98 23.49
CA PHE A 772 -70.62 -22.50 24.70
C PHE A 772 -72.14 -22.52 24.52
N GLY A 773 -72.84 -23.09 25.50
CA GLY A 773 -74.25 -23.41 25.46
C GLY A 773 -75.22 -22.24 25.58
N ASP A 774 -74.77 -21.01 25.44
CA ASP A 774 -75.60 -19.81 25.53
C ASP A 774 -75.15 -18.84 24.43
N GLY A 775 -76.06 -18.10 23.79
CA GLY A 775 -75.72 -17.14 22.73
C GLY A 775 -75.43 -15.74 23.26
N GLY A 776 -75.90 -15.43 24.47
CA GLY A 776 -75.76 -14.17 25.18
C GLY A 776 -74.69 -14.11 26.25
N TRP A 777 -73.97 -15.20 26.52
CA TRP A 777 -72.99 -15.24 27.61
C TRP A 777 -71.85 -14.21 27.48
N ILE A 778 -71.58 -13.68 26.29
CA ILE A 778 -70.57 -12.64 26.06
C ILE A 778 -71.17 -11.23 26.24
N VAL A 779 -72.48 -11.03 26.06
CA VAL A 779 -73.06 -9.68 26.06
C VAL A 779 -73.03 -9.03 27.45
N GLY A 780 -72.82 -7.72 27.47
CA GLY A 780 -72.55 -6.95 28.68
C GLY A 780 -72.12 -5.53 28.37
N THR A 781 -72.29 -4.60 29.32
CA THR A 781 -71.80 -3.22 29.23
C THR A 781 -71.08 -2.83 30.53
N MET A 782 -70.36 -1.72 30.54
CA MET A 782 -69.68 -1.21 31.75
C MET A 782 -70.65 -0.91 32.90
N THR A 783 -71.88 -0.50 32.57
CA THR A 783 -72.86 0.03 33.52
C THR A 783 -73.98 -0.94 33.84
N ASN A 784 -74.10 -2.07 33.14
CA ASN A 784 -75.16 -3.03 33.42
C ASN A 784 -74.96 -3.70 34.78
N THR A 785 -76.01 -3.66 35.61
CA THR A 785 -76.05 -4.25 36.96
C THR A 785 -77.07 -5.38 37.10
N ASN A 786 -77.71 -5.80 35.99
CA ASN A 786 -78.72 -6.84 36.04
C ASN A 786 -78.10 -8.19 36.43
N THR A 787 -78.70 -8.90 37.38
CA THR A 787 -78.17 -10.15 37.93
C THR A 787 -78.66 -11.42 37.24
N SER A 788 -79.41 -11.28 36.14
CA SER A 788 -80.02 -12.40 35.40
C SER A 788 -79.92 -12.27 33.88
N ILE A 789 -79.44 -11.14 33.36
CA ILE A 789 -79.10 -10.96 31.94
C ILE A 789 -77.75 -10.25 31.77
N TRP A 790 -77.17 -10.41 30.59
CA TRP A 790 -75.94 -9.79 30.11
C TRP A 790 -74.75 -10.01 31.06
N PRO A 791 -74.31 -11.26 31.25
CA PRO A 791 -73.42 -11.64 32.34
C PRO A 791 -72.00 -11.06 32.26
N SER A 792 -71.59 -10.47 31.13
CA SER A 792 -70.27 -9.84 31.00
C SER A 792 -70.20 -8.42 31.57
N LYS A 793 -69.03 -8.06 32.09
CA LYS A 793 -68.71 -6.69 32.53
C LYS A 793 -67.24 -6.36 32.27
N TYR A 794 -66.95 -5.09 32.01
CA TYR A 794 -65.60 -4.59 31.73
C TYR A 794 -65.46 -3.13 32.21
N THR A 795 -64.23 -2.64 32.34
CA THR A 795 -63.88 -1.25 32.72
C THR A 795 -63.81 -0.31 31.50
N ALA A 796 -63.65 1.00 31.72
CA ALA A 796 -63.58 1.99 30.64
C ALA A 796 -62.51 1.74 29.58
N ASP A 797 -61.40 1.10 29.95
CA ASP A 797 -60.31 0.72 29.05
C ASP A 797 -60.49 -0.68 28.42
N GLY A 798 -61.66 -1.32 28.60
CA GLY A 798 -61.95 -2.65 28.06
C GLY A 798 -61.41 -3.81 28.90
N THR A 799 -60.83 -3.58 30.08
CA THR A 799 -60.35 -4.68 30.94
C THR A 799 -61.53 -5.56 31.39
N PRO A 800 -61.50 -6.89 31.17
CA PRO A 800 -62.57 -7.78 31.61
C PRO A 800 -62.60 -7.92 33.14
N ILE A 801 -63.78 -7.85 33.74
CA ILE A 801 -63.98 -7.99 35.21
C ILE A 801 -65.19 -8.85 35.55
N ALA A 802 -65.21 -9.40 36.77
CA ALA A 802 -66.34 -10.14 37.29
C ALA A 802 -67.61 -9.27 37.40
N LYS A 803 -68.78 -9.91 37.31
CA LYS A 803 -70.09 -9.28 37.49
C LYS A 803 -70.86 -9.95 38.63
N PRO A 804 -71.46 -9.20 39.57
CA PRO A 804 -72.47 -9.74 40.47
C PRO A 804 -73.65 -10.34 39.69
N TYR A 805 -74.06 -11.55 40.04
CA TYR A 805 -75.04 -12.33 39.30
C TYR A 805 -75.74 -13.32 40.25
N ASP A 806 -76.87 -13.88 39.83
CA ASP A 806 -77.65 -14.93 40.52
C ASP A 806 -77.44 -15.07 42.05
N ARG A 807 -78.36 -14.48 42.83
CA ARG A 807 -78.42 -14.61 44.29
C ARG A 807 -77.11 -14.26 45.03
N GLY A 808 -76.34 -13.30 44.50
CA GLY A 808 -75.13 -12.78 45.13
C GLY A 808 -73.83 -13.47 44.71
N SER A 809 -73.89 -14.40 43.77
CA SER A 809 -72.72 -15.01 43.14
C SER A 809 -71.96 -14.00 42.26
N GLN A 810 -70.72 -14.33 41.89
CA GLN A 810 -69.96 -13.59 40.88
C GLN A 810 -69.72 -14.47 39.65
N VAL A 811 -69.97 -13.92 38.47
CA VAL A 811 -69.68 -14.58 37.19
C VAL A 811 -68.55 -13.88 36.44
N TYR A 812 -67.77 -14.66 35.71
CA TYR A 812 -66.50 -14.24 35.10
C TYR A 812 -66.53 -14.35 33.57
N ASN A 813 -67.69 -14.17 32.95
CA ASN A 813 -67.91 -14.31 31.51
C ASN A 813 -66.96 -13.47 30.64
N SER A 814 -66.74 -12.21 31.01
CA SER A 814 -65.83 -11.32 30.28
C SER A 814 -64.37 -11.80 30.35
N VAL A 815 -63.95 -12.37 31.47
CA VAL A 815 -62.60 -12.94 31.66
C VAL A 815 -62.47 -14.23 30.84
N LEU A 816 -63.50 -15.08 30.85
CA LEU A 816 -63.56 -16.28 30.00
C LEU A 816 -63.48 -15.92 28.52
N TYR A 817 -64.22 -14.92 28.07
CA TYR A 817 -64.16 -14.44 26.68
C TYR A 817 -62.77 -13.93 26.31
N ALA A 818 -62.13 -13.13 27.17
CA ALA A 818 -60.79 -12.62 26.91
C ALA A 818 -59.73 -13.75 26.86
N ASN A 819 -59.80 -14.72 27.78
CA ASN A 819 -58.94 -15.91 27.78
C ASN A 819 -59.19 -16.80 26.55
N LEU A 820 -60.44 -16.96 26.14
CA LEU A 820 -60.83 -17.69 24.93
C LEU A 820 -60.22 -17.06 23.68
N MET A 821 -60.29 -15.73 23.55
CA MET A 821 -59.69 -15.01 22.43
C MET A 821 -58.16 -15.08 22.47
N ALA A 822 -57.55 -15.03 23.66
CA ALA A 822 -56.11 -15.24 23.82
C ALA A 822 -55.66 -16.62 23.33
N TRP A 823 -56.37 -17.68 23.75
CA TRP A 823 -56.14 -19.04 23.28
C TRP A 823 -56.32 -19.16 21.76
N ALA A 824 -57.37 -18.55 21.21
CA ALA A 824 -57.65 -18.59 19.78
C ALA A 824 -56.53 -17.93 18.95
N ILE A 825 -56.05 -16.77 19.40
CA ILE A 825 -54.94 -16.06 18.76
C ILE A 825 -53.66 -16.89 18.80
N GLU A 826 -53.36 -17.51 19.94
CA GLU A 826 -52.16 -18.35 20.08
C GLU A 826 -52.24 -19.59 19.20
N TYR A 827 -53.40 -20.24 19.13
CA TYR A 827 -53.62 -21.36 18.21
C TYR A 827 -53.33 -20.97 16.76
N VAL A 828 -53.85 -19.82 16.31
CA VAL A 828 -53.63 -19.31 14.94
C VAL A 828 -52.15 -19.04 14.69
N LYS A 829 -51.45 -18.38 15.63
CA LYS A 829 -50.01 -18.07 15.49
C LYS A 829 -49.16 -19.33 15.30
N VAL A 830 -49.52 -20.42 15.97
CA VAL A 830 -48.77 -21.68 15.92
C VAL A 830 -49.16 -22.54 14.72
N ASN A 831 -50.45 -22.62 14.38
CA ASN A 831 -50.97 -23.66 13.48
C ASN A 831 -51.39 -23.15 12.10
N LYS A 832 -51.69 -21.84 11.96
CA LYS A 832 -52.22 -21.28 10.71
C LYS A 832 -51.12 -20.58 9.91
N PRO A 833 -50.81 -21.05 8.68
CA PRO A 833 -49.83 -20.39 7.82
C PRO A 833 -50.17 -18.92 7.58
N ILE A 834 -49.14 -18.10 7.40
CA ILE A 834 -49.30 -16.71 6.94
C ILE A 834 -49.42 -16.81 5.43
N LYS A 835 -50.65 -16.69 4.90
CA LYS A 835 -50.93 -16.72 3.46
C LYS A 835 -50.94 -15.31 2.88
#